data_AF-A0A9D6V8E8-F1
#
_entry.id   AF-A0A9D6V8E8-F1
#
_cell.length_a   1.000
_cell.length_b   1.000
_cell.length_c   1.000
_cell.angle_alpha   90.00
_cell.angle_beta   90.00
_cell.angle_gamma   90.00
#
_symmetry.space_group_name_H-M   'P 1'
#
loop_
_entity.id
_entity.type
_entity.pdbx_description
1 polymer ?
#
loop_
_entity_poly.entity_id
_entity_poly.type
_entity_poly.pdbx_seq_one_letter_code
_entity_poly.pdbx_strand_id
1 'polypeptide(L)'
;MESPDFLKKKYDLHNAPEVETAAERAEQRTGEKIPQDPEARIQNYLDRLERLALDPNKEQLRKIFKDEPHPRALSLLREIIMNKYVRPNKEKMAEGAARVEERAAREMGIEAHYGEQELEQRGEIAVEDLEKSLDNWISYLSDANEPYPTWFRYYVFRNILDLGDYDKDKGEFMKRSQGSIRLFPEIDRGALAYAQEIIEAAKDSAMLERLQKAQKVLGTPENQIITREKAANFANLSFAKQYAEGIRKAGEITPEMREETKGKWVKYQQGTDPTALWSSLQNKGVAWCTKGFATAEVQLKGGDFYVYYTYDKQDKPIIPRIAIRMQGHDKIAENPRGVFDSQQNLEPNMTSVLEEKLKEFGSEADAFKKKSSDMKFLTVIENKIKQKQPLSKPDLIFLYEINESIEGFGYQRDPRIAEIRKTRNLKEDAPIIFEYESNQIAFSQNEINKNTKAYIGPLFKGVFQLNIEHIGTSFPEGMIKKMEAEVGGKDGDQLEKEFKEKNINISCYASDMLKKITASKKEHLDFVRLTVKDLGFPNSATTDEIYQKAEELGLELCPADTGPNLRLQNFTSDLMYIAMKQITNRNGYPDVFYLYGYADGLWLNVINANPSNRWNDNNEFVFSLRKSILFRVYKARFFFSGFFKLFLHPPNILPISSSLTAISSYCLLKTSLFSQVTEIKNLKISRQVNKFLFRVVETWEYI
;
A
#
# COMPACT_ATOMS: atom_id res chain seq x y z
N MET A 1 -4.16 -13.01 34.91
CA MET A 1 -3.53 -12.96 33.57
C MET A 1 -2.42 -14.00 33.56
N GLU A 2 -2.69 -15.19 32.99
CA GLU A 2 -1.73 -16.31 32.93
C GLU A 2 -1.36 -16.63 31.47
N SER A 3 -1.17 -15.57 30.70
CA SER A 3 -0.73 -15.57 29.29
C SER A 3 0.70 -16.10 29.07
N PRO A 4 1.68 -15.82 29.97
CA PRO A 4 3.05 -16.32 29.85
C PRO A 4 3.20 -17.84 29.96
N ASP A 5 2.38 -18.50 30.79
CA ASP A 5 2.47 -19.94 31.02
C ASP A 5 2.12 -20.76 29.76
N PHE A 6 1.26 -20.24 28.86
CA PHE A 6 1.00 -20.90 27.58
C PHE A 6 2.27 -20.93 26.71
N LEU A 7 2.93 -19.80 26.54
CA LEU A 7 4.16 -19.70 25.73
C LEU A 7 5.33 -20.44 26.37
N LYS A 8 5.41 -20.45 27.70
CA LYS A 8 6.35 -21.28 28.47
C LYS A 8 6.19 -22.76 28.13
N LYS A 9 4.99 -23.31 28.28
CA LYS A 9 4.73 -24.74 28.03
C LYS A 9 4.88 -25.12 26.55
N LYS A 10 4.52 -24.22 25.64
CA LYS A 10 4.53 -24.49 24.20
C LYS A 10 5.94 -24.43 23.58
N TYR A 11 6.79 -23.50 24.04
CA TYR A 11 8.06 -23.20 23.38
C TYR A 11 9.27 -23.11 24.30
N ASP A 12 9.10 -23.33 25.60
CA ASP A 12 10.14 -23.06 26.58
C ASP A 12 10.63 -21.59 26.51
N LEU A 13 9.70 -20.66 26.22
CA LEU A 13 10.05 -19.32 25.74
C LEU A 13 10.94 -18.52 26.70
N HIS A 14 10.82 -18.74 28.02
CA HIS A 14 11.62 -18.06 29.03
C HIS A 14 13.14 -18.27 28.90
N ASN A 15 13.57 -19.38 28.28
CA ASN A 15 14.97 -19.71 28.02
C ASN A 15 15.44 -19.25 26.62
N ALA A 16 14.57 -18.60 25.84
CA ALA A 16 14.93 -18.14 24.51
C ALA A 16 15.88 -16.92 24.59
N PRO A 17 16.90 -16.83 23.70
CA PRO A 17 17.86 -15.72 23.71
C PRO A 17 17.19 -14.34 23.65
N GLU A 18 16.12 -14.21 22.87
CA GLU A 18 15.38 -12.95 22.74
C GLU A 18 14.69 -12.49 24.03
N VAL A 19 14.34 -13.43 24.93
CA VAL A 19 13.76 -13.12 26.25
C VAL A 19 14.86 -12.66 27.21
N GLU A 20 16.03 -13.32 27.19
CA GLU A 20 17.20 -12.87 27.97
C GLU A 20 17.62 -11.45 27.56
N THR A 21 17.80 -11.21 26.26
CA THR A 21 18.16 -9.87 25.76
C THR A 21 17.11 -8.82 26.12
N ALA A 22 15.82 -9.18 26.16
CA ALA A 22 14.77 -8.26 26.58
C ALA A 22 14.83 -7.96 28.08
N ALA A 23 15.20 -8.94 28.92
CA ALA A 23 15.45 -8.73 30.34
C ALA A 23 16.64 -7.78 30.53
N GLU A 24 17.82 -8.10 29.97
CA GLU A 24 19.03 -7.28 30.06
C GLU A 24 18.79 -5.81 29.65
N ARG A 25 18.04 -5.59 28.55
CA ARG A 25 17.70 -4.24 28.08
C ARG A 25 16.72 -3.52 29.01
N ALA A 26 15.81 -4.25 29.65
CA ALA A 26 14.92 -3.67 30.64
C ALA A 26 15.74 -3.20 31.86
N GLU A 27 16.67 -4.04 32.35
CA GLU A 27 17.56 -3.67 33.46
C GLU A 27 18.43 -2.45 33.13
N GLN A 28 18.98 -2.38 31.91
CA GLN A 28 19.74 -1.22 31.46
C GLN A 28 18.90 0.07 31.40
N ARG A 29 17.61 -0.04 31.07
CA ARG A 29 16.72 1.11 30.90
C ARG A 29 16.16 1.60 32.23
N THR A 30 15.76 0.70 33.12
CA THR A 30 15.06 1.04 34.37
C THR A 30 15.98 1.03 35.59
N GLY A 31 17.14 0.39 35.50
CA GLY A 31 18.03 0.12 36.64
C GLY A 31 17.55 -1.01 37.55
N GLU A 32 16.40 -1.62 37.26
CA GLU A 32 15.80 -2.69 38.06
C GLU A 32 15.97 -4.05 37.39
N LYS A 33 16.32 -5.06 38.19
CA LYS A 33 16.46 -6.43 37.68
C LYS A 33 15.11 -7.07 37.41
N ILE A 34 14.99 -7.74 36.26
CA ILE A 34 13.79 -8.52 35.95
C ILE A 34 13.83 -9.82 36.78
N PRO A 35 12.73 -10.18 37.46
CA PRO A 35 12.64 -11.44 38.20
C PRO A 35 13.00 -12.65 37.32
N GLN A 36 13.68 -13.64 37.91
CA GLN A 36 14.09 -14.85 37.20
C GLN A 36 12.95 -15.85 37.00
N ASP A 37 11.76 -15.58 37.54
CA ASP A 37 10.63 -16.46 37.30
C ASP A 37 10.25 -16.48 35.80
N PRO A 38 9.95 -17.66 35.23
CA PRO A 38 9.70 -17.79 33.80
C PRO A 38 8.60 -16.87 33.25
N GLU A 39 7.55 -16.62 34.04
CA GLU A 39 6.38 -15.87 33.58
C GLU A 39 6.66 -14.38 33.52
N ALA A 40 7.34 -13.80 34.51
CA ALA A 40 7.78 -12.40 34.51
C ALA A 40 8.76 -12.13 33.37
N ARG A 41 9.69 -13.05 33.10
CA ARG A 41 10.64 -12.92 31.98
C ARG A 41 9.91 -12.87 30.63
N ILE A 42 8.97 -13.81 30.42
CA ILE A 42 8.15 -13.82 29.20
C ILE A 42 7.26 -12.56 29.14
N GLN A 43 6.67 -12.12 30.24
CA GLN A 43 5.83 -10.93 30.26
C GLN A 43 6.63 -9.68 29.89
N ASN A 44 7.82 -9.49 30.46
CA ASN A 44 8.72 -8.39 30.08
C ASN A 44 9.06 -8.41 28.58
N TYR A 45 9.27 -9.60 28.01
CA TYR A 45 9.47 -9.75 26.57
C TYR A 45 8.23 -9.34 25.76
N LEU A 46 7.03 -9.76 26.18
CA LEU A 46 5.78 -9.37 25.52
C LEU A 46 5.52 -7.86 25.62
N ASP A 47 5.73 -7.24 26.79
CA ASP A 47 5.59 -5.79 26.99
C ASP A 47 6.55 -5.02 26.07
N ARG A 48 7.76 -5.55 25.89
CA ARG A 48 8.72 -4.99 24.93
C ARG A 48 8.20 -5.10 23.49
N LEU A 49 7.65 -6.25 23.10
CA LEU A 49 7.08 -6.42 21.76
C LEU A 49 5.91 -5.46 21.52
N GLU A 50 5.01 -5.30 22.49
CA GLU A 50 3.89 -4.38 22.43
C GLU A 50 4.34 -2.93 22.22
N ARG A 51 5.31 -2.46 23.00
CA ARG A 51 5.89 -1.13 22.84
C ARG A 51 6.52 -0.92 21.46
N LEU A 52 7.13 -1.96 20.88
CA LEU A 52 7.80 -1.84 19.59
C LEU A 52 6.83 -1.93 18.41
N ALA A 53 5.91 -2.89 18.44
CA ALA A 53 5.03 -3.22 17.33
C ALA A 53 3.74 -2.39 17.32
N LEU A 54 3.13 -2.16 18.49
CA LEU A 54 1.89 -1.37 18.62
C LEU A 54 2.17 0.10 18.94
N ASP A 55 3.28 0.37 19.65
CA ASP A 55 3.71 1.73 20.06
C ASP A 55 2.53 2.57 20.61
N PRO A 56 1.86 2.11 21.68
CA PRO A 56 0.61 2.70 22.16
C PRO A 56 0.78 4.16 22.60
N ASN A 57 1.97 4.52 23.08
CA ASN A 57 2.32 5.89 23.50
C ASN A 57 2.78 6.79 22.33
N LYS A 58 2.89 6.25 21.12
CA LYS A 58 3.36 6.95 19.91
C LYS A 58 4.74 7.60 20.08
N GLU A 59 5.66 6.90 20.73
CA GLU A 59 7.00 7.41 21.06
C GLU A 59 7.98 7.29 19.88
N GLN A 60 7.70 6.42 18.90
CA GLN A 60 8.61 6.16 17.79
C GLN A 60 8.38 7.09 16.59
N LEU A 61 9.48 7.46 15.92
CA LEU A 61 9.41 8.01 14.56
C LEU A 61 8.59 7.08 13.66
N ARG A 62 7.72 7.68 12.85
CA ARG A 62 6.84 6.94 11.93
C ARG A 62 7.46 6.86 10.55
N LYS A 63 7.39 5.67 9.95
CA LYS A 63 7.72 5.44 8.55
C LYS A 63 6.45 5.09 7.80
N ILE A 64 6.26 5.67 6.62
CA ILE A 64 5.13 5.32 5.75
C ILE A 64 5.34 3.90 5.22
N PHE A 65 4.32 3.08 5.37
CA PHE A 65 4.26 1.72 4.88
C PHE A 65 2.83 1.42 4.43
N LYS A 66 2.63 1.02 3.16
CA LYS A 66 1.31 0.89 2.51
C LYS A 66 0.41 2.10 2.77
N ASP A 67 0.94 3.29 2.54
CA ASP A 67 0.24 4.58 2.72
C ASP A 67 -0.16 4.92 4.17
N GLU A 68 0.29 4.12 5.15
CA GLU A 68 -0.01 4.31 6.58
C GLU A 68 1.26 4.51 7.42
N PRO A 69 1.23 5.41 8.42
CA PRO A 69 2.37 5.68 9.30
C PRO A 69 2.55 4.58 10.36
N HIS A 70 3.58 3.74 10.17
CA HIS A 70 3.91 2.64 11.09
C HIS A 70 5.10 2.98 12.00
N PRO A 71 5.20 2.38 13.21
CA PRO A 71 6.37 2.56 14.08
C PRO A 71 7.65 2.12 13.39
N ARG A 72 8.74 2.88 13.55
CA ARG A 72 10.06 2.53 12.96
C ARG A 72 10.48 1.09 13.27
N ALA A 73 10.27 0.60 14.49
CA ALA A 73 10.63 -0.75 14.88
C ALA A 73 9.87 -1.82 14.09
N LEU A 74 8.60 -1.58 13.74
CA LEU A 74 7.80 -2.50 12.93
C LEU A 74 8.35 -2.57 11.49
N SER A 75 8.71 -1.42 10.89
CA SER A 75 9.35 -1.42 9.57
C SER A 75 10.67 -2.19 9.57
N LEU A 76 11.48 -2.07 10.64
CA LEU A 76 12.72 -2.82 10.78
C LEU A 76 12.45 -4.32 10.95
N LEU A 77 11.46 -4.69 11.77
CA LEU A 77 11.05 -6.08 11.95
C LEU A 77 10.64 -6.70 10.61
N ARG A 78 9.83 -5.99 9.81
CA ARG A 78 9.47 -6.39 8.46
C ARG A 78 10.73 -6.68 7.64
N GLU A 79 11.64 -5.73 7.53
CA GLU A 79 12.87 -5.89 6.75
C GLU A 79 13.72 -7.08 7.21
N ILE A 80 13.85 -7.30 8.52
CA ILE A 80 14.57 -8.46 9.08
C ILE A 80 13.91 -9.76 8.63
N ILE A 81 12.59 -9.84 8.67
CA ILE A 81 11.86 -11.06 8.31
C ILE A 81 11.94 -11.31 6.80
N MET A 82 11.76 -10.27 5.98
CA MET A 82 11.92 -10.40 4.52
C MET A 82 13.34 -10.85 4.14
N ASN A 83 14.36 -10.24 4.76
CA ASN A 83 15.76 -10.58 4.54
C ASN A 83 16.18 -11.94 5.12
N LYS A 84 15.39 -12.52 6.03
CA LYS A 84 15.67 -13.83 6.60
C LYS A 84 14.95 -14.96 5.86
N TYR A 85 13.68 -14.75 5.52
CA TYR A 85 12.81 -15.84 5.05
C TYR A 85 12.44 -15.75 3.57
N VAL A 86 12.39 -14.55 2.99
CA VAL A 86 11.88 -14.33 1.63
C VAL A 86 13.02 -14.08 0.64
N ARG A 87 13.64 -12.90 0.71
CA ARG A 87 14.58 -12.39 -0.30
C ARG A 87 15.80 -13.28 -0.58
N PRO A 88 16.47 -13.90 0.42
CA PRO A 88 17.63 -14.76 0.15
C PRO A 88 17.30 -16.01 -0.66
N ASN A 89 16.02 -16.38 -0.75
CA ASN A 89 15.60 -17.58 -1.45
C ASN A 89 15.03 -17.30 -2.85
N LYS A 90 15.22 -16.08 -3.40
CA LYS A 90 14.72 -15.64 -4.72
C LYS A 90 14.98 -16.67 -5.82
N GLU A 91 16.22 -17.14 -5.95
CA GLU A 91 16.61 -18.12 -6.98
C GLU A 91 15.88 -19.47 -6.80
N LYS A 92 15.83 -19.99 -5.57
CA LYS A 92 15.10 -21.24 -5.26
C LYS A 92 13.61 -21.10 -5.55
N MET A 93 13.04 -19.93 -5.29
CA MET A 93 11.63 -19.62 -5.58
C MET A 93 11.37 -19.57 -7.08
N ALA A 94 12.25 -18.91 -7.85
CA ALA A 94 12.19 -18.87 -9.31
C ALA A 94 12.19 -20.28 -9.92
N GLU A 95 13.14 -21.11 -9.51
CA GLU A 95 13.20 -22.51 -9.96
C GLU A 95 11.96 -23.31 -9.52
N GLY A 96 11.46 -23.06 -8.31
CA GLY A 96 10.25 -23.68 -7.79
C GLY A 96 9.02 -23.36 -8.64
N ALA A 97 8.82 -22.09 -8.98
CA ALA A 97 7.74 -21.63 -9.86
C ALA A 97 7.85 -22.23 -11.25
N ALA A 98 9.04 -22.16 -11.87
CA ALA A 98 9.29 -22.74 -13.17
C ALA A 98 8.96 -24.23 -13.21
N ARG A 99 9.41 -25.02 -12.21
CA ARG A 99 9.10 -26.46 -12.14
C ARG A 99 7.60 -26.75 -12.08
N VAL A 100 6.81 -25.92 -11.38
CA VAL A 100 5.36 -26.08 -11.30
C VAL A 100 4.70 -25.76 -12.64
N GLU A 101 5.11 -24.66 -13.28
CA GLU A 101 4.59 -24.23 -14.58
C GLU A 101 4.96 -25.22 -15.70
N GLU A 102 6.22 -25.68 -15.77
CA GLU A 102 6.65 -26.69 -16.74
C GLU A 102 5.89 -28.00 -16.58
N ARG A 103 5.61 -28.41 -15.34
CA ARG A 103 4.81 -29.60 -15.07
C ARG A 103 3.38 -29.43 -15.60
N ALA A 104 2.74 -28.31 -15.29
CA ALA A 104 1.40 -28.01 -15.78
C ALA A 104 1.36 -27.94 -17.32
N ALA A 105 2.38 -27.34 -17.95
CA ALA A 105 2.52 -27.30 -19.41
C ALA A 105 2.64 -28.71 -20.01
N ARG A 106 3.47 -29.58 -19.43
CA ARG A 106 3.62 -30.98 -19.87
C ARG A 106 2.32 -31.77 -19.73
N GLU A 107 1.57 -31.56 -18.65
CA GLU A 107 0.25 -32.17 -18.44
C GLU A 107 -0.77 -31.72 -19.52
N MET A 108 -0.58 -30.53 -20.09
CA MET A 108 -1.34 -30.01 -21.23
C MET A 108 -0.73 -30.33 -22.61
N GLY A 109 0.35 -31.11 -22.67
CA GLY A 109 1.04 -31.48 -23.92
C GLY A 109 1.91 -30.36 -24.51
N ILE A 110 2.24 -29.35 -23.73
CA ILE A 110 3.08 -28.20 -24.12
C ILE A 110 4.48 -28.38 -23.54
N GLU A 111 5.51 -28.28 -24.37
CA GLU A 111 6.90 -28.25 -23.92
C GLU A 111 7.28 -26.80 -23.59
N ALA A 112 7.57 -26.54 -22.31
CA ALA A 112 7.97 -25.23 -21.81
C ALA A 112 9.33 -25.33 -21.13
N HIS A 113 10.22 -24.38 -21.43
CA HIS A 113 11.54 -24.22 -20.81
C HIS A 113 11.81 -22.75 -20.57
N TYR A 114 12.35 -22.44 -19.38
CA TYR A 114 12.63 -21.07 -18.96
C TYR A 114 14.14 -20.79 -18.98
N GLY A 115 14.56 -19.70 -19.61
CA GLY A 115 15.93 -19.20 -19.56
C GLY A 115 16.22 -18.39 -18.30
N GLU A 116 17.46 -17.93 -18.15
CA GLU A 116 17.91 -17.19 -16.95
C GLU A 116 17.10 -15.91 -16.70
N GLN A 117 16.80 -15.14 -17.76
CA GLN A 117 16.03 -13.89 -17.63
C GLN A 117 14.58 -14.17 -17.20
N GLU A 118 13.94 -15.20 -17.76
CA GLU A 118 12.57 -15.56 -17.38
C GLU A 118 12.50 -16.13 -15.95
N LEU A 119 13.56 -16.78 -15.48
CA LEU A 119 13.69 -17.23 -14.09
C LEU A 119 13.90 -16.06 -13.14
N GLU A 120 14.75 -15.10 -13.49
CA GLU A 120 14.96 -13.91 -12.65
C GLU A 120 13.65 -13.13 -12.43
N GLN A 121 12.88 -12.87 -13.49
CA GLN A 121 11.58 -12.22 -13.41
C GLN A 121 10.59 -13.00 -12.54
N ARG A 122 10.53 -14.33 -12.67
CA ARG A 122 9.70 -15.18 -11.80
C ARG A 122 10.09 -15.09 -10.34
N GLY A 123 11.39 -15.03 -10.06
CA GLY A 123 11.92 -14.83 -8.72
C GLY A 123 11.46 -13.51 -8.11
N GLU A 124 11.47 -12.42 -8.89
CA GLU A 124 11.00 -11.11 -8.43
C GLU A 124 9.50 -11.12 -8.11
N ILE A 125 8.68 -11.65 -9.02
CA ILE A 125 7.24 -11.78 -8.82
C ILE A 125 6.94 -12.62 -7.57
N ALA A 126 7.59 -13.78 -7.43
CA ALA A 126 7.34 -14.66 -6.30
C ALA A 126 7.78 -14.04 -4.97
N VAL A 127 8.88 -13.28 -4.95
CA VAL A 127 9.32 -12.52 -3.78
C VAL A 127 8.29 -11.43 -3.45
N GLU A 128 7.87 -10.64 -4.43
CA GLU A 128 6.90 -9.55 -4.25
C GLU A 128 5.56 -10.06 -3.69
N ASP A 129 5.05 -11.15 -4.25
CA ASP A 129 3.81 -11.80 -3.79
C ASP A 129 3.92 -12.32 -2.36
N LEU A 130 5.07 -12.90 -2.00
CA LEU A 130 5.35 -13.31 -0.62
C LEU A 130 5.45 -12.14 0.34
N GLU A 131 6.14 -11.07 -0.05
CA GLU A 131 6.25 -9.86 0.76
C GLU A 131 4.86 -9.29 1.02
N LYS A 132 4.03 -9.14 -0.03
CA LYS A 132 2.66 -8.63 0.10
C LYS A 132 1.79 -9.48 1.02
N SER A 133 1.85 -10.80 0.89
CA SER A 133 1.07 -11.70 1.75
C SER A 133 1.52 -11.66 3.21
N LEU A 134 2.82 -11.54 3.49
CA LEU A 134 3.31 -11.37 4.86
C LEU A 134 3.01 -9.97 5.43
N ASP A 135 3.08 -8.95 4.58
CA ASP A 135 2.76 -7.57 4.95
C ASP A 135 1.32 -7.45 5.44
N ASN A 136 0.40 -8.24 4.88
CA ASN A 136 -0.98 -8.32 5.37
C ASN A 136 -1.02 -8.82 6.83
N TRP A 137 -0.24 -9.85 7.17
CA TRP A 137 -0.14 -10.36 8.54
C TRP A 137 0.53 -9.38 9.49
N ILE A 138 1.61 -8.71 9.04
CA ILE A 138 2.30 -7.70 9.85
C ILE A 138 1.36 -6.55 10.18
N SER A 139 0.71 -5.97 9.16
CA SER A 139 -0.28 -4.91 9.33
C SER A 139 -1.39 -5.35 10.29
N TYR A 140 -2.02 -6.50 10.02
CA TYR A 140 -3.11 -7.03 10.83
C TYR A 140 -2.74 -7.25 12.30
N LEU A 141 -1.64 -7.95 12.57
CA LEU A 141 -1.21 -8.25 13.94
C LEU A 141 -0.54 -7.05 14.63
N SER A 142 -0.31 -5.95 13.93
CA SER A 142 0.17 -4.68 14.50
C SER A 142 -0.93 -3.62 14.68
N ASP A 143 -2.15 -3.86 14.18
CA ASP A 143 -3.26 -2.93 14.37
C ASP A 143 -3.75 -2.98 15.82
N ALA A 144 -3.67 -1.84 16.51
CA ALA A 144 -4.09 -1.67 17.90
C ALA A 144 -5.61 -1.83 18.09
N ASN A 145 -6.40 -1.73 17.02
CA ASN A 145 -7.86 -1.93 17.06
C ASN A 145 -8.25 -3.41 17.10
N GLU A 146 -7.33 -4.34 16.78
CA GLU A 146 -7.62 -5.77 16.87
C GLU A 146 -7.69 -6.22 18.33
N PRO A 147 -8.66 -7.09 18.69
CA PRO A 147 -8.97 -7.44 20.07
C PRO A 147 -7.96 -8.40 20.72
N TYR A 148 -6.85 -8.71 20.04
CA TYR A 148 -5.93 -9.75 20.47
C TYR A 148 -4.88 -9.24 21.47
N PRO A 149 -4.65 -9.99 22.56
CA PRO A 149 -3.54 -9.71 23.47
C PRO A 149 -2.19 -10.04 22.81
N THR A 150 -1.12 -9.39 23.28
CA THR A 150 0.23 -9.49 22.70
C THR A 150 0.77 -10.93 22.62
N TRP A 151 0.48 -11.77 23.63
CA TRP A 151 0.89 -13.18 23.61
C TRP A 151 0.30 -13.97 22.44
N PHE A 152 -0.96 -13.69 22.08
CA PHE A 152 -1.65 -14.38 21.00
C PHE A 152 -1.18 -13.86 19.65
N ARG A 153 -0.98 -12.55 19.51
CA ARG A 153 -0.33 -11.94 18.33
C ARG A 153 1.04 -12.57 18.06
N TYR A 154 1.86 -12.71 19.11
CA TYR A 154 3.15 -13.41 19.03
C TYR A 154 2.98 -14.88 18.61
N TYR A 155 2.07 -15.60 19.26
CA TYR A 155 1.80 -17.01 18.96
C TYR A 155 1.40 -17.21 17.49
N VAL A 156 0.46 -16.41 16.98
CA VAL A 156 0.01 -16.46 15.59
C VAL A 156 1.15 -16.11 14.65
N PHE A 157 1.82 -14.97 14.86
CA PHE A 157 2.88 -14.51 13.97
C PHE A 157 4.03 -15.52 13.86
N ARG A 158 4.44 -16.12 14.98
CA ARG A 158 5.48 -17.14 15.00
C ARG A 158 5.13 -18.36 14.13
N ASN A 159 3.87 -18.79 14.15
CA ASN A 159 3.45 -20.00 13.44
C ASN A 159 3.10 -19.76 11.97
N ILE A 160 2.54 -18.60 11.60
CA ILE A 160 2.19 -18.33 10.20
C ILE A 160 3.41 -18.31 9.29
N LEU A 161 4.61 -18.05 9.84
CA LEU A 161 5.85 -18.04 9.06
C LEU A 161 6.16 -19.39 8.40
N ASP A 162 5.67 -20.49 8.98
CA ASP A 162 5.87 -21.86 8.49
C ASP A 162 4.65 -22.42 7.73
N LEU A 163 3.55 -21.64 7.64
CA LEU A 163 2.28 -22.06 7.03
C LEU A 163 2.10 -21.47 5.64
N GLY A 164 1.68 -22.32 4.71
CA GLY A 164 1.28 -21.96 3.36
C GLY A 164 -0.23 -21.75 3.25
N ASP A 165 -0.70 -21.77 2.02
CA ASP A 165 -2.12 -21.73 1.65
C ASP A 165 -2.93 -22.85 2.31
N TYR A 166 -4.21 -22.55 2.60
CA TYR A 166 -5.16 -23.51 3.13
C TYR A 166 -5.79 -24.30 1.98
N ASP A 167 -5.60 -25.62 1.98
CA ASP A 167 -6.24 -26.53 1.04
C ASP A 167 -7.64 -26.86 1.57
N LYS A 168 -8.67 -26.29 0.93
CA LYS A 168 -10.07 -26.46 1.35
C LYS A 168 -10.55 -27.91 1.19
N ASP A 169 -10.06 -28.63 0.19
CA ASP A 169 -10.47 -30.01 -0.09
C ASP A 169 -9.88 -30.97 0.95
N LYS A 170 -8.63 -30.74 1.35
CA LYS A 170 -7.97 -31.52 2.41
C LYS A 170 -8.30 -31.04 3.82
N GLY A 171 -8.74 -29.79 3.96
CA GLY A 171 -9.00 -29.16 5.25
C GLY A 171 -7.73 -28.91 6.07
N GLU A 172 -6.58 -28.67 5.42
CA GLU A 172 -5.30 -28.49 6.07
C GLU A 172 -4.44 -27.39 5.42
N PHE A 173 -3.54 -26.80 6.20
CA PHE A 173 -2.56 -25.86 5.68
C PHE A 173 -1.37 -26.60 5.08
N MET A 174 -0.97 -26.17 3.88
CA MET A 174 0.28 -26.61 3.29
C MET A 174 1.46 -26.12 4.13
N LYS A 175 2.56 -26.89 4.16
CA LYS A 175 3.78 -26.47 4.86
C LYS A 175 4.66 -25.62 3.94
N ARG A 176 5.32 -24.64 4.54
CA ARG A 176 6.37 -23.87 3.86
C ARG A 176 7.75 -24.45 4.16
N SER A 177 8.66 -24.22 3.22
CA SER A 177 10.08 -24.48 3.35
C SER A 177 10.86 -23.30 2.75
N GLN A 178 12.17 -23.26 2.97
CA GLN A 178 13.02 -22.25 2.35
C GLN A 178 12.91 -22.30 0.82
N GLY A 179 12.59 -21.17 0.18
CA GLY A 179 12.36 -21.12 -1.26
C GLY A 179 10.95 -21.52 -1.71
N SER A 180 10.02 -21.72 -0.78
CA SER A 180 8.61 -21.94 -1.11
C SER A 180 7.98 -20.71 -1.74
N ILE A 181 7.34 -20.88 -2.90
CA ILE A 181 6.51 -19.87 -3.57
C ILE A 181 5.08 -19.80 -3.03
N ARG A 182 4.69 -20.72 -2.14
CA ARG A 182 3.37 -20.71 -1.51
C ARG A 182 3.21 -19.47 -0.67
N LEU A 183 2.12 -18.73 -0.85
CA LEU A 183 1.77 -17.56 -0.06
C LEU A 183 1.54 -17.93 1.41
N PHE A 184 1.65 -16.93 2.29
CA PHE A 184 1.20 -17.08 3.68
C PHE A 184 -0.32 -17.30 3.68
N PRO A 185 -0.88 -18.01 4.68
CA PRO A 185 -2.31 -18.27 4.73
C PRO A 185 -3.10 -16.97 4.74
N GLU A 186 -4.30 -16.97 4.17
CA GLU A 186 -5.21 -15.84 4.32
C GLU A 186 -5.59 -15.63 5.80
N ILE A 187 -5.90 -14.38 6.14
CA ILE A 187 -6.32 -13.99 7.49
C ILE A 187 -7.82 -14.22 7.64
N ASP A 188 -8.21 -15.19 8.45
CA ASP A 188 -9.57 -15.42 8.92
C ASP A 188 -9.66 -14.98 10.39
N ARG A 189 -10.16 -13.76 10.57
CA ARG A 189 -10.27 -13.10 11.87
C ARG A 189 -11.24 -13.86 12.80
N GLY A 190 -12.24 -14.53 12.24
CA GLY A 190 -13.20 -15.35 12.99
C GLY A 190 -12.59 -16.67 13.49
N ALA A 191 -11.75 -17.31 12.68
CA ALA A 191 -11.03 -18.53 13.06
C ALA A 191 -9.92 -18.25 14.09
N LEU A 192 -9.24 -17.11 14.00
CA LEU A 192 -8.28 -16.66 15.01
C LEU A 192 -8.95 -16.37 16.36
N ALA A 193 -10.11 -15.68 16.35
CA ALA A 193 -10.88 -15.44 17.55
C ALA A 193 -11.33 -16.76 18.21
N TYR A 194 -11.85 -17.70 17.41
CA TYR A 194 -12.18 -19.04 17.91
C TYR A 194 -10.98 -19.75 18.56
N ALA A 195 -9.83 -19.73 17.89
CA ALA A 195 -8.62 -20.39 18.40
C ALA A 195 -8.16 -19.80 19.74
N GLN A 196 -8.11 -18.46 19.86
CA GLN A 196 -7.76 -17.79 21.12
C GLN A 196 -8.68 -18.24 22.26
N GLU A 197 -9.99 -18.18 22.04
CA GLU A 197 -10.98 -18.42 23.09
C GLU A 197 -10.94 -19.85 23.63
N ILE A 198 -10.76 -20.84 22.75
CA ILE A 198 -10.65 -22.24 23.19
C ILE A 198 -9.33 -22.48 23.92
N ILE A 199 -8.23 -21.82 23.51
CA ILE A 199 -6.95 -21.87 24.22
C ILE A 199 -7.09 -21.27 25.62
N GLU A 200 -7.76 -20.13 25.75
CA GLU A 200 -8.01 -19.46 27.03
C GLU A 200 -8.89 -20.33 27.94
N ALA A 201 -9.97 -20.91 27.41
CA ALA A 201 -10.88 -21.79 28.14
C ALA A 201 -10.21 -23.07 28.69
N ALA A 202 -9.03 -23.46 28.19
CA ALA A 202 -8.27 -24.57 28.75
C ALA A 202 -7.76 -24.29 30.17
N LYS A 203 -7.55 -23.01 30.50
CA LYS A 203 -6.94 -22.57 31.76
C LYS A 203 -7.86 -21.67 32.58
N ASP A 204 -8.60 -20.79 31.92
CA ASP A 204 -9.54 -19.87 32.56
C ASP A 204 -10.92 -20.54 32.72
N SER A 205 -11.25 -20.90 33.96
CA SER A 205 -12.53 -21.50 34.31
C SER A 205 -13.71 -20.55 34.09
N ALA A 206 -13.53 -19.24 34.26
CA ALA A 206 -14.60 -18.27 34.00
C ALA A 206 -14.89 -18.20 32.49
N MET A 207 -13.86 -18.20 31.64
CA MET A 207 -14.05 -18.24 30.20
C MET A 207 -14.72 -19.56 29.75
N LEU A 208 -14.28 -20.70 30.31
CA LEU A 208 -14.89 -22.00 30.03
C LEU A 208 -16.38 -22.04 30.38
N GLU A 209 -16.75 -21.60 31.58
CA GLU A 209 -18.16 -21.55 32.03
C GLU A 209 -19.02 -20.66 31.12
N ARG A 210 -18.48 -19.51 30.71
CA ARG A 210 -19.16 -18.59 29.79
C ARG A 210 -19.42 -19.23 28.43
N LEU A 211 -18.43 -19.91 27.84
CA LEU A 211 -18.59 -20.62 26.57
C LEU A 211 -19.58 -21.79 26.69
N GLN A 212 -19.53 -22.56 27.78
CA GLN A 212 -20.47 -23.65 28.01
C GLN A 212 -21.92 -23.15 28.12
N LYS A 213 -22.14 -22.07 28.87
CA LYS A 213 -23.46 -21.44 28.98
C LYS A 213 -23.96 -21.00 27.61
N ALA A 214 -23.12 -20.33 26.83
CA ALA A 214 -23.49 -19.86 25.50
C ALA A 214 -23.83 -21.02 24.54
N GLN A 215 -23.04 -22.10 24.55
CA GLN A 215 -23.29 -23.30 23.74
C GLN A 215 -24.59 -24.01 24.12
N LYS A 216 -24.93 -24.05 25.41
CA LYS A 216 -26.22 -24.60 25.88
C LYS A 216 -27.40 -23.77 25.38
N VAL A 217 -27.29 -22.43 25.40
CA VAL A 217 -28.31 -21.53 24.85
C VAL A 217 -28.50 -21.73 23.34
N LEU A 218 -27.40 -22.02 22.61
CA LEU A 218 -27.44 -22.33 21.18
C LEU A 218 -28.07 -23.71 20.87
N GLY A 219 -28.37 -24.54 21.88
CA GLY A 219 -28.87 -25.90 21.69
C GLY A 219 -27.79 -26.86 21.19
N THR A 220 -26.51 -26.57 21.49
CA THR A 220 -25.40 -27.46 21.12
C THR A 220 -25.56 -28.81 21.80
N PRO A 221 -25.44 -29.95 21.08
CA PRO A 221 -25.51 -31.27 21.70
C PRO A 221 -24.52 -31.42 22.86
N GLU A 222 -24.91 -32.09 23.95
CA GLU A 222 -24.09 -32.20 25.18
C GLU A 222 -22.69 -32.76 24.89
N ASN A 223 -22.59 -33.73 23.98
CA ASN A 223 -21.31 -34.32 23.55
C ASN A 223 -20.43 -33.37 22.71
N GLN A 224 -20.96 -32.24 22.23
CA GLN A 224 -20.23 -31.21 21.48
C GLN A 224 -19.88 -29.98 22.33
N ILE A 225 -20.50 -29.80 23.49
CA ILE A 225 -20.17 -28.72 24.43
C ILE A 225 -18.69 -28.81 24.83
N ILE A 226 -18.04 -27.65 24.92
CA ILE A 226 -16.64 -27.53 25.31
C ILE A 226 -16.46 -27.98 26.76
N THR A 227 -15.48 -28.83 27.00
CA THR A 227 -15.05 -29.24 28.35
C THR A 227 -13.63 -28.77 28.57
N ARG A 228 -13.19 -28.70 29.82
CA ARG A 228 -11.80 -28.34 30.14
C ARG A 228 -10.81 -29.28 29.44
N GLU A 229 -11.14 -30.57 29.38
CA GLU A 229 -10.35 -31.58 28.67
C GLU A 229 -10.29 -31.30 27.16
N LYS A 230 -11.43 -31.03 26.51
CA LYS A 230 -11.46 -30.69 25.08
C LYS A 230 -10.68 -29.41 24.79
N ALA A 231 -10.82 -28.38 25.63
CA ALA A 231 -10.07 -27.14 25.49
C ALA A 231 -8.56 -27.37 25.67
N ALA A 232 -8.14 -28.17 26.65
CA ALA A 232 -6.74 -28.54 26.85
C ALA A 232 -6.18 -29.36 25.67
N ASN A 233 -6.96 -30.32 25.15
CA ASN A 233 -6.59 -31.10 23.97
C ASN A 233 -6.43 -30.20 22.75
N PHE A 234 -7.34 -29.25 22.54
CA PHE A 234 -7.25 -28.25 21.48
C PHE A 234 -6.01 -27.36 21.64
N ALA A 235 -5.74 -26.84 22.84
CA ALA A 235 -4.56 -26.00 23.11
C ALA A 235 -3.23 -26.72 22.83
N ASN A 236 -3.21 -28.05 22.97
CA ASN A 236 -2.05 -28.89 22.68
C ASN A 236 -1.83 -29.15 21.18
N LEU A 237 -2.84 -28.98 20.31
CA LEU A 237 -2.70 -29.10 18.87
C LEU A 237 -1.67 -28.11 18.29
N SER A 238 -1.17 -28.38 17.08
CA SER A 238 -0.39 -27.37 16.34
C SER A 238 -1.29 -26.20 15.95
N PHE A 239 -0.71 -25.01 15.80
CA PHE A 239 -1.45 -23.83 15.35
C PHE A 239 -2.18 -24.08 14.03
N ALA A 240 -1.56 -24.77 13.07
CA ALA A 240 -2.19 -25.16 11.81
C ALA A 240 -3.54 -25.88 12.02
N LYS A 241 -3.60 -26.82 12.95
CA LYS A 241 -4.81 -27.59 13.26
C LYS A 241 -5.85 -26.75 14.00
N GLN A 242 -5.41 -25.92 14.95
CA GLN A 242 -6.27 -24.99 15.67
C GLN A 242 -6.95 -24.02 14.70
N TYR A 243 -6.18 -23.46 13.78
CA TYR A 243 -6.65 -22.50 12.80
C TYR A 243 -7.58 -23.15 11.77
N ALA A 244 -7.24 -24.35 11.28
CA ALA A 244 -8.07 -25.11 10.35
C ALA A 244 -9.42 -25.50 10.97
N GLU A 245 -9.43 -25.87 12.25
CA GLU A 245 -10.68 -26.15 12.96
C GLU A 245 -11.55 -24.89 13.08
N GLY A 246 -10.95 -23.72 13.37
CA GLY A 246 -11.66 -22.44 13.39
C GLY A 246 -12.29 -22.07 12.05
N ILE A 247 -11.59 -22.34 10.94
CA ILE A 247 -12.10 -22.15 9.56
C ILE A 247 -13.27 -23.10 9.30
N ARG A 248 -13.14 -24.39 9.63
CA ARG A 248 -14.21 -25.38 9.44
C ARG A 248 -15.47 -25.05 10.23
N LYS A 249 -15.33 -24.47 11.42
CA LYS A 249 -16.43 -23.99 12.26
C LYS A 249 -17.04 -22.67 11.77
N ALA A 250 -16.45 -22.01 10.79
CA ALA A 250 -17.01 -20.77 10.25
C ALA A 250 -18.35 -21.01 9.54
N GLY A 251 -18.55 -22.15 8.88
CA GLY A 251 -19.67 -22.37 7.96
C GLY A 251 -19.44 -21.64 6.63
N GLU A 252 -20.48 -21.49 5.81
CA GLU A 252 -20.37 -20.88 4.48
C GLU A 252 -21.64 -20.07 4.14
N ILE A 253 -21.45 -18.97 3.41
CA ILE A 253 -22.54 -18.25 2.72
C ILE A 253 -22.44 -18.61 1.25
N THR A 254 -23.35 -19.48 0.79
CA THR A 254 -23.38 -19.99 -0.58
C THR A 254 -23.71 -18.87 -1.60
N PRO A 255 -23.34 -19.02 -2.88
CA PRO A 255 -23.72 -18.07 -3.92
C PRO A 255 -25.23 -17.78 -3.95
N GLU A 256 -26.09 -18.80 -3.81
CA GLU A 256 -27.54 -18.58 -3.78
C GLU A 256 -27.99 -17.73 -2.58
N MET A 257 -27.37 -17.93 -1.41
CA MET A 257 -27.64 -17.08 -0.24
C MET A 257 -27.17 -15.64 -0.43
N ARG A 258 -26.10 -15.42 -1.22
CA ARG A 258 -25.58 -14.08 -1.52
C ARG A 258 -26.48 -13.29 -2.45
N GLU A 259 -27.22 -13.95 -3.34
CA GLU A 259 -28.17 -13.29 -4.27
C GLU A 259 -29.33 -12.62 -3.53
N GLU A 260 -29.76 -13.19 -2.40
CA GLU A 260 -30.80 -12.58 -1.56
C GLU A 260 -30.31 -11.26 -0.94
N THR A 261 -31.18 -10.26 -0.93
CA THR A 261 -30.90 -8.92 -0.37
C THR A 261 -31.92 -8.52 0.69
N LYS A 262 -33.08 -9.17 0.74
CA LYS A 262 -34.12 -8.93 1.73
C LYS A 262 -33.73 -9.55 3.06
N GLY A 263 -34.05 -8.83 4.13
CA GLY A 263 -33.61 -9.18 5.46
C GLY A 263 -34.10 -8.21 6.51
N LYS A 264 -33.53 -8.32 7.71
CA LYS A 264 -33.84 -7.45 8.85
C LYS A 264 -32.57 -7.01 9.58
N TRP A 265 -32.57 -5.77 10.02
CA TRP A 265 -31.61 -5.27 11.00
C TRP A 265 -31.99 -5.77 12.40
N VAL A 266 -31.01 -6.28 13.13
CA VAL A 266 -31.12 -6.61 14.55
C VAL A 266 -30.13 -5.73 15.31
N LYS A 267 -30.62 -5.07 16.36
CA LYS A 267 -29.81 -4.29 17.29
C LYS A 267 -29.50 -5.13 18.52
N TYR A 268 -28.22 -5.26 18.83
CA TYR A 268 -27.71 -5.78 20.09
C TYR A 268 -27.30 -4.59 20.95
N GLN A 269 -27.96 -4.43 22.09
CA GLN A 269 -27.84 -3.22 22.90
C GLN A 269 -26.53 -3.21 23.69
N GLN A 270 -25.95 -2.03 23.84
CA GLN A 270 -24.77 -1.82 24.67
C GLN A 270 -24.98 -2.39 26.10
N GLY A 271 -23.95 -3.06 26.63
CA GLY A 271 -23.94 -3.60 27.99
C GLY A 271 -24.77 -4.87 28.18
N THR A 272 -25.41 -5.41 27.13
CA THR A 272 -26.16 -6.67 27.23
C THR A 272 -25.27 -7.91 27.15
N ASP A 273 -25.82 -9.06 27.55
CA ASP A 273 -25.13 -10.34 27.46
C ASP A 273 -24.79 -10.69 25.99
N PRO A 274 -23.53 -11.03 25.68
CA PRO A 274 -23.09 -11.22 24.30
C PRO A 274 -23.60 -12.51 23.65
N THR A 275 -24.25 -13.41 24.40
CA THR A 275 -24.67 -14.73 23.90
C THR A 275 -25.57 -14.63 22.67
N ALA A 276 -26.48 -13.66 22.62
CA ALA A 276 -27.39 -13.51 21.47
C ALA A 276 -26.65 -13.11 20.18
N LEU A 277 -25.74 -12.14 20.27
CA LEU A 277 -24.89 -11.71 19.15
C LEU A 277 -23.91 -12.80 18.76
N TRP A 278 -23.25 -13.42 19.73
CA TRP A 278 -22.32 -14.50 19.48
C TRP A 278 -23.01 -15.68 18.77
N SER A 279 -24.16 -16.12 19.29
CA SER A 279 -24.92 -17.26 18.76
C SER A 279 -25.36 -17.05 17.32
N SER A 280 -25.79 -15.84 16.96
CA SER A 280 -26.30 -15.54 15.62
C SER A 280 -25.21 -15.55 14.54
N LEU A 281 -23.93 -15.52 14.91
CA LEU A 281 -22.79 -15.52 13.99
C LEU A 281 -22.12 -16.90 13.83
N GLN A 282 -22.46 -17.88 14.67
CA GLN A 282 -21.81 -19.19 14.64
C GLN A 282 -22.24 -20.02 13.41
N ASN A 283 -21.27 -20.64 12.74
CA ASN A 283 -21.47 -21.46 11.53
C ASN A 283 -22.19 -20.71 10.38
N LYS A 284 -21.96 -19.39 10.24
CA LYS A 284 -22.61 -18.52 9.24
C LYS A 284 -21.72 -18.03 8.10
N GLY A 285 -20.51 -18.53 7.98
CA GLY A 285 -19.55 -18.15 6.93
C GLY A 285 -18.99 -16.73 7.07
N VAL A 286 -19.04 -16.14 8.27
CA VAL A 286 -18.55 -14.76 8.50
C VAL A 286 -17.10 -14.77 8.97
N ALA A 287 -16.28 -13.91 8.35
CA ALA A 287 -14.88 -13.64 8.73
C ALA A 287 -14.76 -12.56 9.81
N TRP A 288 -15.85 -12.26 10.54
CA TRP A 288 -15.87 -11.22 11.58
C TRP A 288 -15.22 -11.71 12.87
N CYS A 289 -14.31 -10.92 13.45
CA CYS A 289 -13.74 -11.21 14.77
C CYS A 289 -14.82 -11.27 15.88
N THR A 290 -15.96 -10.58 15.69
CA THR A 290 -17.15 -10.62 16.55
C THR A 290 -17.74 -12.01 16.72
N LYS A 291 -17.38 -12.99 15.88
CA LYS A 291 -17.72 -14.41 16.08
C LYS A 291 -17.12 -14.96 17.39
N GLY A 292 -16.05 -14.36 17.90
CA GLY A 292 -15.53 -14.65 19.23
C GLY A 292 -16.43 -14.09 20.32
N PHE A 293 -16.75 -14.92 21.32
CA PHE A 293 -17.53 -14.54 22.51
C PHE A 293 -16.91 -13.38 23.29
N ALA A 294 -15.60 -13.38 23.50
CA ALA A 294 -14.89 -12.31 24.20
C ALA A 294 -14.90 -11.02 23.38
N THR A 295 -14.70 -11.12 22.06
CA THR A 295 -14.77 -9.98 21.15
C THR A 295 -16.17 -9.36 21.14
N ALA A 296 -17.22 -10.18 21.05
CA ALA A 296 -18.61 -9.72 21.12
C ALA A 296 -18.90 -9.00 22.44
N GLU A 297 -18.38 -9.51 23.56
CA GLU A 297 -18.51 -8.85 24.87
C GLU A 297 -17.84 -7.47 24.87
N VAL A 298 -16.59 -7.37 24.42
CA VAL A 298 -15.84 -6.11 24.38
C VAL A 298 -16.53 -5.09 23.49
N GLN A 299 -17.02 -5.52 22.32
CA GLN A 299 -17.72 -4.63 21.40
C GLN A 299 -19.05 -4.13 21.99
N LEU A 300 -19.83 -5.00 22.64
CA LEU A 300 -21.08 -4.61 23.31
C LEU A 300 -20.84 -3.76 24.57
N LYS A 301 -19.69 -3.87 25.24
CA LYS A 301 -19.31 -2.90 26.28
C LYS A 301 -19.06 -1.52 25.68
N GLY A 302 -18.45 -1.48 24.50
CA GLY A 302 -18.09 -0.24 23.79
C GLY A 302 -19.26 0.51 23.15
N GLY A 303 -20.33 -0.17 22.77
CA GLY A 303 -21.50 0.45 22.13
C GLY A 303 -22.53 -0.55 21.63
N ASP A 304 -23.59 -0.04 20.99
CA ASP A 304 -24.54 -0.89 20.28
C ASP A 304 -23.87 -1.64 19.12
N PHE A 305 -24.43 -2.78 18.73
CA PHE A 305 -23.98 -3.54 17.57
C PHE A 305 -25.17 -3.87 16.68
N TYR A 306 -25.10 -3.54 15.39
CA TYR A 306 -26.15 -3.83 14.42
C TYR A 306 -25.68 -4.91 13.46
N VAL A 307 -26.55 -5.89 13.18
CA VAL A 307 -26.32 -6.86 12.12
C VAL A 307 -27.52 -6.92 11.20
N TYR A 308 -27.28 -6.85 9.90
CA TYR A 308 -28.29 -7.14 8.89
C TYR A 308 -28.26 -8.63 8.55
N TYR A 309 -29.40 -9.29 8.70
CA TYR A 309 -29.56 -10.70 8.34
C TYR A 309 -30.50 -10.85 7.16
N THR A 310 -30.03 -11.48 6.07
CA THR A 310 -30.88 -11.91 4.97
C THR A 310 -31.64 -13.19 5.33
N TYR A 311 -32.75 -13.39 4.62
CA TYR A 311 -33.60 -14.56 4.80
C TYR A 311 -32.93 -15.82 4.25
N ASP A 312 -33.09 -16.95 4.95
CA ASP A 312 -32.79 -18.28 4.44
C ASP A 312 -33.92 -18.83 3.57
N LYS A 313 -33.78 -20.08 3.08
CA LYS A 313 -34.80 -20.77 2.27
C LYS A 313 -36.12 -21.03 3.04
N GLN A 314 -36.16 -20.79 4.34
CA GLN A 314 -37.33 -20.92 5.21
C GLN A 314 -37.84 -19.55 5.70
N ASP A 315 -37.47 -18.46 5.01
CA ASP A 315 -37.86 -17.08 5.33
C ASP A 315 -37.43 -16.61 6.74
N LYS A 316 -36.38 -17.20 7.31
CA LYS A 316 -35.82 -16.78 8.60
C LYS A 316 -34.64 -15.84 8.38
N PRO A 317 -34.62 -14.64 9.00
CA PRO A 317 -33.53 -13.67 8.84
C PRO A 317 -32.34 -14.08 9.70
N ILE A 318 -31.57 -15.08 9.25
CA ILE A 318 -30.49 -15.71 10.04
C ILE A 318 -29.15 -15.78 9.31
N ILE A 319 -29.04 -15.19 8.12
CA ILE A 319 -27.81 -15.15 7.32
C ILE A 319 -27.18 -13.76 7.47
N PRO A 320 -26.17 -13.56 8.31
CA PRO A 320 -25.53 -12.26 8.51
C PRO A 320 -24.82 -11.78 7.23
N ARG A 321 -25.03 -10.50 6.87
CA ARG A 321 -24.45 -9.89 5.65
C ARG A 321 -23.71 -8.58 5.90
N ILE A 322 -24.19 -7.79 6.87
CA ILE A 322 -23.58 -6.49 7.22
C ILE A 322 -23.49 -6.38 8.74
N ALA A 323 -22.40 -5.85 9.26
CA ALA A 323 -22.27 -5.47 10.67
C ALA A 323 -21.85 -4.00 10.82
N ILE A 324 -22.45 -3.31 11.79
CA ILE A 324 -22.08 -1.95 12.21
C ILE A 324 -21.80 -1.98 13.70
N ARG A 325 -20.56 -1.66 14.07
CA ARG A 325 -20.15 -1.49 15.47
C ARG A 325 -20.26 -0.03 15.85
N MET A 326 -20.92 0.27 16.97
CA MET A 326 -21.02 1.62 17.50
C MET A 326 -19.99 1.86 18.62
N GLN A 327 -19.69 3.14 18.85
CA GLN A 327 -19.08 3.66 20.07
C GLN A 327 -20.17 4.44 20.82
N GLY A 328 -20.69 3.86 21.89
CA GLY A 328 -21.95 4.31 22.49
C GLY A 328 -23.16 4.01 21.58
N HIS A 329 -24.08 4.96 21.46
CA HIS A 329 -25.35 4.77 20.74
C HIS A 329 -25.40 5.47 19.36
N ASP A 330 -24.70 6.58 19.21
CA ASP A 330 -24.90 7.49 18.06
C ASP A 330 -23.69 7.60 17.14
N LYS A 331 -22.53 7.07 17.55
CA LYS A 331 -21.28 7.17 16.78
C LYS A 331 -20.87 5.82 16.21
N ILE A 332 -20.51 5.78 14.93
CA ILE A 332 -20.00 4.57 14.29
C ILE A 332 -18.52 4.41 14.69
N ALA A 333 -18.15 3.27 15.26
CA ALA A 333 -16.80 3.05 15.80
C ALA A 333 -15.75 2.83 14.71
N GLU A 334 -16.15 2.22 13.59
CA GLU A 334 -15.28 1.81 12.48
C GLU A 334 -16.11 1.60 11.20
N ASN A 335 -15.46 1.41 10.05
CA ASN A 335 -16.16 1.12 8.80
C ASN A 335 -17.14 -0.06 8.98
N PRO A 336 -18.39 0.05 8.49
CA PRO A 336 -19.29 -1.09 8.38
C PRO A 336 -18.64 -2.27 7.67
N ARG A 337 -18.90 -3.48 8.15
CA ARG A 337 -18.26 -4.71 7.68
C ARG A 337 -19.22 -5.53 6.84
N GLY A 338 -18.72 -6.10 5.74
CA GLY A 338 -19.44 -7.06 4.91
C GLY A 338 -18.87 -8.47 5.00
N VAL A 339 -19.36 -9.33 4.10
CA VAL A 339 -19.01 -10.75 4.00
C VAL A 339 -18.55 -11.15 2.59
N PHE A 340 -18.17 -10.17 1.76
CA PHE A 340 -17.73 -10.41 0.38
C PHE A 340 -16.45 -11.25 0.34
N ASP A 341 -15.50 -10.93 1.22
CA ASP A 341 -14.19 -11.58 1.33
C ASP A 341 -13.69 -11.59 2.78
N SER A 342 -12.50 -12.16 3.00
CA SER A 342 -11.82 -12.18 4.31
C SER A 342 -11.39 -10.80 4.81
N GLN A 343 -11.34 -9.80 3.92
CA GLN A 343 -11.07 -8.40 4.24
C GLN A 343 -12.33 -7.63 4.67
N GLN A 344 -13.47 -8.34 4.75
CA GLN A 344 -14.76 -7.82 5.19
C GLN A 344 -15.30 -6.70 4.29
N ASN A 345 -14.96 -6.74 2.99
CA ASN A 345 -15.58 -5.86 2.02
C ASN A 345 -17.10 -6.07 1.96
N LEU A 346 -17.81 -5.00 1.63
CA LEU A 346 -19.25 -5.03 1.45
C LEU A 346 -19.58 -5.67 0.09
N GLU A 347 -20.57 -6.56 0.09
CA GLU A 347 -21.03 -7.15 -1.16
C GLU A 347 -21.72 -6.07 -2.03
N PRO A 348 -21.50 -6.09 -3.35
CA PRO A 348 -22.04 -5.06 -4.24
C PRO A 348 -23.54 -4.84 -4.11
N ASN A 349 -24.31 -5.93 -3.99
CA ASN A 349 -25.77 -5.92 -3.86
C ASN A 349 -26.28 -5.49 -2.47
N MET A 350 -25.39 -5.35 -1.48
CA MET A 350 -25.74 -4.94 -0.12
C MET A 350 -25.50 -3.44 0.13
N THR A 351 -24.89 -2.71 -0.82
CA THR A 351 -24.56 -1.28 -0.68
C THR A 351 -25.78 -0.41 -0.35
N SER A 352 -26.90 -0.61 -1.05
CA SER A 352 -28.13 0.16 -0.80
C SER A 352 -28.76 -0.14 0.56
N VAL A 353 -28.65 -1.38 1.05
CA VAL A 353 -29.15 -1.77 2.38
C VAL A 353 -28.36 -1.07 3.47
N LEU A 354 -27.03 -0.99 3.33
CA LEU A 354 -26.19 -0.26 4.26
C LEU A 354 -26.48 1.25 4.21
N GLU A 355 -26.52 1.84 3.02
CA GLU A 355 -26.77 3.28 2.86
C GLU A 355 -28.09 3.72 3.49
N GLU A 356 -29.16 2.93 3.32
CA GLU A 356 -30.46 3.19 3.96
C GLU A 356 -30.33 3.18 5.49
N LYS A 357 -29.59 2.22 6.05
CA LYS A 357 -29.33 2.15 7.50
C LYS A 357 -28.50 3.33 7.99
N LEU A 358 -27.51 3.75 7.22
CA LEU A 358 -26.61 4.83 7.62
C LEU A 358 -27.35 6.15 7.82
N LYS A 359 -28.43 6.41 7.08
CA LYS A 359 -29.29 7.60 7.24
C LYS A 359 -29.83 7.76 8.67
N GLU A 360 -29.97 6.67 9.42
CA GLU A 360 -30.43 6.70 10.82
C GLU A 360 -29.39 7.33 11.76
N PHE A 361 -28.11 7.43 11.38
CA PHE A 361 -27.02 7.97 12.20
C PHE A 361 -26.67 9.44 11.88
N GLY A 362 -27.54 10.16 11.18
CA GLY A 362 -27.40 11.60 10.95
C GLY A 362 -26.09 11.97 10.24
N SER A 363 -25.33 12.92 10.81
CA SER A 363 -24.07 13.41 10.23
C SER A 363 -22.96 12.37 10.15
N GLU A 364 -23.01 11.30 10.97
CA GLU A 364 -22.02 10.21 10.87
C GLU A 364 -22.11 9.50 9.52
N ALA A 365 -23.28 9.50 8.88
CA ALA A 365 -23.47 8.95 7.53
C ALA A 365 -22.62 9.67 6.47
N ASP A 366 -22.30 10.95 6.69
CA ASP A 366 -21.57 11.77 5.71
C ASP A 366 -20.18 11.22 5.44
N ALA A 367 -19.53 10.64 6.46
CA ALA A 367 -18.21 10.01 6.34
C ALA A 367 -18.21 8.78 5.40
N PHE A 368 -19.37 8.18 5.14
CA PHE A 368 -19.52 6.96 4.33
C PHE A 368 -20.18 7.20 2.97
N LYS A 369 -20.57 8.44 2.66
CA LYS A 369 -21.22 8.79 1.38
C LYS A 369 -20.31 8.48 0.19
N LYS A 370 -19.03 8.88 0.27
CA LYS A 370 -18.06 8.63 -0.79
C LYS A 370 -17.86 7.13 -1.01
N LYS A 371 -17.57 6.36 0.05
CA LYS A 371 -17.48 4.88 0.01
C LYS A 371 -18.70 4.24 -0.65
N SER A 372 -19.91 4.67 -0.29
CA SER A 372 -21.15 4.13 -0.86
C SER A 372 -21.30 4.46 -2.35
N SER A 373 -20.97 5.69 -2.75
CA SER A 373 -20.99 6.13 -4.15
C SER A 373 -19.95 5.39 -4.99
N ASP A 374 -18.73 5.28 -4.48
CA ASP A 374 -17.60 4.61 -5.12
C ASP A 374 -17.92 3.12 -5.37
N MET A 375 -18.45 2.42 -4.36
CA MET A 375 -18.82 1.00 -4.50
C MET A 375 -19.96 0.78 -5.49
N LYS A 376 -20.95 1.69 -5.54
CA LYS A 376 -22.00 1.65 -6.56
C LYS A 376 -21.44 1.85 -7.96
N PHE A 377 -20.55 2.84 -8.13
CA PHE A 377 -19.99 3.13 -9.44
C PHE A 377 -19.05 2.03 -9.93
N LEU A 378 -18.24 1.45 -9.04
CA LEU A 378 -17.44 0.25 -9.33
C LEU A 378 -18.32 -0.93 -9.78
N THR A 379 -19.47 -1.12 -9.15
CA THR A 379 -20.45 -2.16 -9.54
C THR A 379 -21.07 -1.88 -10.91
N VAL A 380 -21.31 -0.63 -11.27
CA VAL A 380 -21.77 -0.25 -12.62
C VAL A 380 -20.71 -0.61 -13.67
N ILE A 381 -19.44 -0.30 -13.41
CA ILE A 381 -18.33 -0.65 -14.31
C ILE A 381 -18.19 -2.17 -14.46
N GLU A 382 -18.24 -2.89 -13.35
CA GLU A 382 -18.19 -4.36 -13.34
C GLU A 382 -19.30 -4.97 -14.21
N ASN A 383 -20.53 -4.46 -14.09
CA ASN A 383 -21.67 -4.90 -14.88
C ASN A 383 -21.51 -4.59 -16.37
N LYS A 384 -21.00 -3.41 -16.73
CA LYS A 384 -20.66 -3.07 -18.12
C LYS A 384 -19.69 -4.08 -18.72
N ILE A 385 -18.63 -4.44 -17.97
CA ILE A 385 -17.63 -5.42 -18.41
C ILE A 385 -18.24 -6.81 -18.58
N LYS A 386 -19.03 -7.29 -17.61
CA LYS A 386 -19.73 -8.58 -17.71
C LYS A 386 -20.63 -8.64 -18.94
N GLN A 387 -21.24 -7.52 -19.31
CA GLN A 387 -22.09 -7.38 -20.50
C GLN A 387 -21.31 -7.03 -21.78
N LYS A 388 -19.97 -7.00 -21.73
CA LYS A 388 -19.08 -6.61 -22.85
C LYS A 388 -19.38 -5.23 -23.43
N GLN A 389 -19.89 -4.32 -22.61
CA GLN A 389 -20.10 -2.92 -22.98
C GLN A 389 -18.79 -2.12 -22.87
N PRO A 390 -18.54 -1.17 -23.78
CA PRO A 390 -17.36 -0.31 -23.69
C PRO A 390 -17.45 0.62 -22.47
N LEU A 391 -16.29 0.92 -21.87
CA LEU A 391 -16.17 1.89 -20.79
C LEU A 391 -16.01 3.29 -21.37
N SER A 392 -16.73 4.25 -20.79
CA SER A 392 -16.65 5.67 -21.12
C SER A 392 -15.48 6.36 -20.42
N LYS A 393 -15.15 7.60 -20.80
CA LYS A 393 -14.11 8.40 -20.14
C LYS A 393 -14.33 8.53 -18.62
N PRO A 394 -15.53 8.86 -18.09
CA PRO A 394 -15.77 8.86 -16.65
C PRO A 394 -15.55 7.51 -15.97
N ASP A 395 -15.93 6.40 -16.63
CA ASP A 395 -15.70 5.06 -16.10
C ASP A 395 -14.19 4.79 -15.95
N LEU A 396 -13.41 5.12 -16.98
CA LEU A 396 -11.96 4.90 -16.99
C LEU A 396 -11.24 5.85 -16.02
N ILE A 397 -11.61 7.13 -15.96
CA ILE A 397 -11.04 8.10 -14.99
C ILE A 397 -11.21 7.59 -13.56
N PHE A 398 -12.39 7.06 -13.23
CA PHE A 398 -12.65 6.48 -11.92
C PHE A 398 -11.88 5.19 -11.70
N LEU A 399 -11.96 4.23 -12.64
CA LEU A 399 -11.31 2.93 -12.52
C LEU A 399 -9.78 3.06 -12.32
N TYR A 400 -9.18 4.02 -13.02
CA TYR A 400 -7.76 4.32 -12.97
C TYR A 400 -7.38 5.33 -11.87
N GLU A 401 -8.34 5.80 -11.08
CA GLU A 401 -8.13 6.75 -9.96
C GLU A 401 -7.36 8.01 -10.38
N ILE A 402 -7.60 8.50 -11.59
CA ILE A 402 -6.85 9.63 -12.16
C ILE A 402 -7.06 10.91 -11.33
N ASN A 403 -8.27 11.10 -10.82
CA ASN A 403 -8.64 12.27 -10.03
C ASN A 403 -8.60 11.99 -8.53
N GLU A 404 -9.18 10.87 -8.11
CA GLU A 404 -9.36 10.51 -6.70
C GLU A 404 -9.26 8.99 -6.52
N SER A 405 -8.78 8.56 -5.36
CA SER A 405 -8.77 7.16 -4.97
C SER A 405 -10.17 6.63 -4.70
N ILE A 406 -10.44 5.39 -5.10
CA ILE A 406 -11.69 4.67 -4.82
C ILE A 406 -11.67 4.19 -3.37
N GLU A 407 -12.72 4.50 -2.61
CA GLU A 407 -12.86 4.06 -1.23
C GLU A 407 -13.90 2.95 -1.05
N GLY A 408 -13.55 1.92 -0.28
CA GLY A 408 -14.44 0.81 0.08
C GLY A 408 -14.70 0.71 1.59
N PHE A 409 -15.43 -0.33 1.98
CA PHE A 409 -15.83 -0.60 3.38
C PHE A 409 -14.93 -1.62 4.10
N GLY A 410 -14.21 -2.49 3.37
CA GLY A 410 -13.31 -3.47 3.98
C GLY A 410 -12.01 -2.88 4.53
N TYR A 411 -11.21 -3.75 5.15
CA TYR A 411 -9.89 -3.41 5.69
C TYR A 411 -8.81 -3.22 4.63
N GLN A 412 -9.06 -3.69 3.42
CA GLN A 412 -8.19 -3.50 2.28
C GLN A 412 -8.97 -2.94 1.11
N ARG A 413 -8.23 -2.43 0.13
CA ARG A 413 -8.75 -1.98 -1.14
C ARG A 413 -9.63 -3.07 -1.79
N ASP A 414 -10.75 -2.66 -2.37
CA ASP A 414 -11.69 -3.58 -3.02
C ASP A 414 -10.96 -4.35 -4.14
N PRO A 415 -10.92 -5.70 -4.09
CA PRO A 415 -10.13 -6.51 -5.02
C PRO A 415 -10.60 -6.35 -6.48
N ARG A 416 -11.88 -6.02 -6.70
CA ARG A 416 -12.46 -5.86 -8.05
C ARG A 416 -11.73 -4.79 -8.84
N ILE A 417 -11.18 -3.76 -8.19
CA ILE A 417 -10.45 -2.70 -8.90
C ILE A 417 -9.23 -3.29 -9.63
N ALA A 418 -8.43 -4.10 -8.94
CA ALA A 418 -7.25 -4.74 -9.52
C ALA A 418 -7.65 -5.81 -10.56
N GLU A 419 -8.67 -6.61 -10.26
CA GLU A 419 -9.21 -7.63 -11.16
C GLU A 419 -9.70 -7.02 -12.49
N ILE A 420 -10.48 -5.94 -12.41
CA ILE A 420 -10.99 -5.23 -13.58
C ILE A 420 -9.82 -4.63 -14.37
N ARG A 421 -8.92 -3.89 -13.72
CA ARG A 421 -7.77 -3.25 -14.38
C ARG A 421 -6.88 -4.25 -15.12
N LYS A 422 -6.69 -5.47 -14.58
CA LYS A 422 -5.90 -6.53 -15.21
C LYS A 422 -6.46 -6.99 -16.57
N THR A 423 -7.76 -6.81 -16.80
CA THR A 423 -8.42 -7.18 -18.08
C THR A 423 -8.38 -6.08 -19.14
N ARG A 424 -7.87 -4.88 -18.81
CA ARG A 424 -7.92 -3.70 -19.69
C ARG A 424 -6.72 -3.61 -20.62
N ASN A 425 -6.93 -2.96 -21.76
CA ASN A 425 -5.87 -2.57 -22.69
C ASN A 425 -5.61 -1.07 -22.58
N LEU A 426 -4.48 -0.70 -21.97
CA LEU A 426 -4.11 0.70 -21.76
C LEU A 426 -3.94 1.48 -23.07
N LYS A 427 -3.57 0.82 -24.18
CA LYS A 427 -3.46 1.46 -25.49
C LYS A 427 -4.82 1.84 -26.09
N GLU A 428 -5.87 1.14 -25.70
CA GLU A 428 -7.25 1.44 -26.10
C GLU A 428 -7.91 2.44 -25.14
N ASP A 429 -7.57 2.38 -23.86
CA ASP A 429 -8.15 3.25 -22.84
C ASP A 429 -7.57 4.68 -22.85
N ALA A 430 -6.27 4.85 -23.15
CA ALA A 430 -5.64 6.17 -23.18
C ALA A 430 -6.28 7.15 -24.20
N PRO A 431 -6.57 6.76 -25.46
CA PRO A 431 -7.32 7.60 -26.41
C PRO A 431 -8.66 8.10 -25.86
N ILE A 432 -9.40 7.25 -25.14
CA ILE A 432 -10.71 7.60 -24.56
C ILE A 432 -10.54 8.64 -23.46
N ILE A 433 -9.54 8.48 -22.58
CA ILE A 433 -9.28 9.39 -21.47
C ILE A 433 -8.80 10.76 -21.97
N PHE A 434 -7.84 10.79 -22.90
CA PHE A 434 -7.33 12.03 -23.46
C PHE A 434 -8.27 12.67 -24.49
N GLU A 435 -9.31 11.95 -24.94
CA GLU A 435 -10.19 12.37 -26.03
C GLU A 435 -9.42 12.67 -27.32
N TYR A 436 -8.47 11.79 -27.63
CA TYR A 436 -7.62 11.85 -28.81
C TYR A 436 -7.86 10.65 -29.72
N GLU A 437 -7.56 10.83 -31.01
CA GLU A 437 -7.47 9.72 -31.95
C GLU A 437 -6.25 8.84 -31.61
N SER A 438 -6.33 7.53 -31.88
CA SER A 438 -5.22 6.61 -31.55
C SER A 438 -3.90 7.00 -32.20
N ASN A 439 -3.94 7.62 -33.40
CA ASN A 439 -2.74 8.10 -34.11
C ASN A 439 -2.16 9.43 -33.55
N GLN A 440 -2.82 10.05 -32.59
CA GLN A 440 -2.33 11.22 -31.85
C GLN A 440 -1.59 10.83 -30.58
N ILE A 441 -1.52 9.54 -30.25
CA ILE A 441 -0.79 9.00 -29.10
C ILE A 441 0.37 8.15 -29.62
N ALA A 442 1.58 8.47 -29.18
CA ALA A 442 2.78 7.70 -29.47
C ALA A 442 3.17 6.86 -28.25
N PHE A 443 3.39 5.56 -28.45
CA PHE A 443 3.85 4.62 -27.41
C PHE A 443 5.35 4.29 -27.52
N SER A 444 6.02 4.85 -28.53
CA SER A 444 7.46 4.74 -28.73
C SER A 444 8.00 6.01 -29.38
N GLN A 445 9.30 6.28 -29.21
CA GLN A 445 9.92 7.48 -29.78
C GLN A 445 9.76 7.56 -31.30
N ASN A 446 9.76 6.42 -31.99
CA ASN A 446 9.64 6.33 -33.45
C ASN A 446 8.21 6.60 -33.97
N GLU A 447 7.20 6.53 -33.11
CA GLU A 447 5.81 6.84 -33.45
C GLU A 447 5.51 8.36 -33.40
N ILE A 448 6.40 9.13 -32.76
CA ILE A 448 6.24 10.57 -32.62
C ILE A 448 6.29 11.24 -33.98
N ASN A 449 5.24 12.01 -34.27
CA ASN A 449 5.10 12.78 -35.49
C ASN A 449 4.43 14.12 -35.20
N LYS A 450 4.23 14.95 -36.24
CA LYS A 450 3.66 16.29 -36.11
C LYS A 450 2.23 16.34 -35.52
N ASN A 451 1.49 15.23 -35.55
CA ASN A 451 0.14 15.12 -35.01
C ASN A 451 0.09 14.54 -33.59
N THR A 452 1.25 14.13 -33.04
CA THR A 452 1.32 13.54 -31.69
C THR A 452 1.00 14.60 -30.64
N LYS A 453 -0.01 14.30 -29.81
CA LYS A 453 -0.44 15.13 -28.67
C LYS A 453 -0.13 14.49 -27.32
N ALA A 454 -0.03 13.16 -27.27
CA ALA A 454 0.41 12.43 -26.09
C ALA A 454 1.55 11.46 -26.42
N TYR A 455 2.50 11.32 -25.50
CA TYR A 455 3.58 10.34 -25.56
C TYR A 455 3.61 9.53 -24.26
N ILE A 456 3.56 8.20 -24.38
CA ILE A 456 3.63 7.26 -23.26
C ILE A 456 4.76 6.27 -23.53
N GLY A 457 5.92 6.48 -22.92
CA GLY A 457 7.08 5.60 -23.09
C GLY A 457 8.34 6.13 -22.42
N PRO A 458 9.48 5.41 -22.58
CA PRO A 458 10.75 5.78 -21.96
C PRO A 458 11.20 7.20 -22.31
N LEU A 459 11.55 8.01 -21.30
CA LEU A 459 12.02 9.37 -21.53
C LEU A 459 13.35 9.37 -22.29
N PHE A 460 13.48 10.30 -23.23
CA PHE A 460 14.69 10.49 -24.03
C PHE A 460 15.11 11.97 -24.03
N LYS A 461 16.37 12.22 -24.37
CA LYS A 461 16.92 13.57 -24.46
C LYS A 461 16.09 14.43 -25.41
N GLY A 462 15.57 15.55 -24.92
CA GLY A 462 14.78 16.47 -25.74
C GLY A 462 13.26 16.26 -25.66
N VAL A 463 12.77 15.25 -24.95
CA VAL A 463 11.34 14.89 -24.92
C VAL A 463 10.46 16.04 -24.42
N PHE A 464 10.94 16.80 -23.42
CA PHE A 464 10.21 17.94 -22.86
C PHE A 464 10.26 19.20 -23.71
N GLN A 465 11.14 19.26 -24.71
CA GLN A 465 11.20 20.35 -25.69
C GLN A 465 10.24 20.12 -26.87
N LEU A 466 9.59 18.95 -26.95
CA LEU A 466 8.56 18.68 -27.93
C LEU A 466 7.23 19.34 -27.52
N ASN A 467 6.47 19.81 -28.50
CA ASN A 467 5.14 20.38 -28.29
C ASN A 467 4.09 19.27 -28.11
N ILE A 468 4.26 18.44 -27.08
CA ILE A 468 3.36 17.33 -26.70
C ILE A 468 2.66 17.73 -25.41
N GLU A 469 1.33 17.67 -25.41
CA GLU A 469 0.48 18.08 -24.28
C GLU A 469 0.72 17.15 -23.07
N HIS A 470 0.60 15.84 -23.30
CA HIS A 470 0.74 14.80 -22.27
C HIS A 470 1.99 13.95 -22.48
N ILE A 471 2.87 13.85 -21.48
CA ILE A 471 4.06 13.01 -21.51
C ILE A 471 3.99 12.08 -20.30
N GLY A 472 4.26 10.80 -20.48
CA GLY A 472 4.33 9.83 -19.39
C GLY A 472 5.29 8.70 -19.67
N THR A 473 5.81 8.06 -18.62
CA THR A 473 6.63 6.85 -18.70
C THR A 473 5.78 5.58 -18.77
N SER A 474 4.59 5.65 -18.18
CA SER A 474 3.54 4.65 -18.20
C SER A 474 2.18 5.34 -18.05
N PHE A 475 1.10 4.59 -18.23
CA PHE A 475 -0.26 5.11 -18.11
C PHE A 475 -1.11 4.16 -17.25
N PRO A 476 -1.94 4.68 -16.34
CA PRO A 476 -2.10 6.10 -15.95
C PRO A 476 -1.02 6.61 -14.97
N GLU A 477 -0.35 5.73 -14.20
CA GLU A 477 0.46 6.14 -13.04
C GLU A 477 1.71 6.96 -13.39
N GLY A 478 2.34 6.69 -14.53
CA GLY A 478 3.57 7.35 -14.96
C GLY A 478 3.35 8.65 -15.74
N MET A 479 2.16 9.25 -15.68
CA MET A 479 1.87 10.51 -16.36
C MET A 479 2.55 11.68 -15.65
N ILE A 480 3.36 12.43 -16.39
CA ILE A 480 4.22 13.49 -15.85
C ILE A 480 3.39 14.75 -15.62
N LYS A 481 3.41 15.25 -14.39
CA LYS A 481 2.75 16.49 -14.00
C LYS A 481 3.61 17.67 -14.42
N LYS A 482 3.04 18.56 -15.25
CA LYS A 482 3.62 19.87 -15.57
C LYS A 482 2.98 20.93 -14.68
N MET A 483 3.77 21.88 -14.20
CA MET A 483 3.28 23.01 -13.43
C MET A 483 3.98 24.29 -13.86
N GLU A 484 3.33 25.43 -13.63
CA GLU A 484 3.91 26.74 -13.89
C GLU A 484 3.82 27.58 -12.62
N ALA A 485 4.85 28.37 -12.35
CA ALA A 485 4.82 29.29 -11.22
C ALA A 485 5.73 30.48 -11.45
N GLU A 486 5.40 31.56 -10.76
CA GLU A 486 6.24 32.75 -10.68
C GLU A 486 7.30 32.54 -9.60
N VAL A 487 8.58 32.68 -9.94
CA VAL A 487 9.70 32.63 -8.99
C VAL A 487 10.46 33.95 -9.02
N GLY A 488 11.31 34.21 -8.01
CA GLY A 488 12.05 35.45 -7.91
C GLY A 488 11.26 36.64 -7.39
N GLY A 489 11.95 37.78 -7.33
CA GLY A 489 11.41 39.06 -6.89
C GLY A 489 11.32 39.24 -5.37
N LYS A 490 11.63 38.21 -4.56
CA LYS A 490 11.61 38.26 -3.10
C LYS A 490 12.86 37.65 -2.50
N ASP A 491 13.37 38.27 -1.44
CA ASP A 491 14.41 37.67 -0.60
C ASP A 491 13.81 36.77 0.50
N GLY A 492 14.69 36.11 1.26
CA GLY A 492 14.29 35.20 2.34
C GLY A 492 13.38 35.82 3.39
N ASP A 493 13.63 37.05 3.81
CA ASP A 493 12.87 37.72 4.86
C ASP A 493 11.46 38.09 4.38
N GLN A 494 11.34 38.53 3.13
CA GLN A 494 10.05 38.79 2.48
C GLN A 494 9.23 37.50 2.32
N LEU A 495 9.87 36.40 1.90
CA LEU A 495 9.21 35.10 1.78
C LEU A 495 8.71 34.59 3.15
N GLU A 496 9.55 34.71 4.19
CA GLU A 496 9.18 34.29 5.56
C GLU A 496 8.01 35.12 6.12
N LYS A 497 7.95 36.41 5.80
CA LYS A 497 6.82 37.26 6.17
C LYS A 497 5.51 36.79 5.51
N GLU A 498 5.54 36.50 4.21
CA GLU A 498 4.34 36.03 3.50
C GLU A 498 3.85 34.66 3.97
N PHE A 499 4.76 33.76 4.38
CA PHE A 499 4.35 32.49 4.99
C PHE A 499 3.53 32.71 6.26
N LYS A 500 3.93 33.66 7.11
CA LYS A 500 3.17 34.01 8.33
C LYS A 500 1.81 34.60 7.98
N GLU A 501 1.75 35.49 7.00
CA GLU A 501 0.49 36.10 6.55
C GLU A 501 -0.49 35.07 5.95
N LYS A 502 0.03 34.02 5.30
CA LYS A 502 -0.77 32.94 4.70
C LYS A 502 -0.98 31.73 5.61
N ASN A 503 -0.57 31.77 6.88
CA ASN A 503 -0.62 30.64 7.82
C ASN A 503 0.04 29.36 7.27
N ILE A 504 1.17 29.51 6.59
CA ILE A 504 1.97 28.38 6.11
C ILE A 504 3.08 28.12 7.13
N ASN A 505 3.22 26.86 7.52
CA ASN A 505 4.21 26.44 8.50
C ASN A 505 5.61 26.35 7.86
N ILE A 506 6.63 26.76 8.61
CA ILE A 506 8.03 26.69 8.20
C ILE A 506 8.87 26.06 9.31
N SER A 507 9.72 25.09 8.95
CA SER A 507 10.64 24.51 9.93
C SER A 507 11.76 25.49 10.31
N CYS A 508 12.35 25.31 11.49
CA CYS A 508 13.47 26.15 11.91
C CYS A 508 14.65 26.09 10.93
N TYR A 509 14.95 24.91 10.38
CA TYR A 509 16.00 24.73 9.38
C TYR A 509 15.65 25.40 8.04
N ALA A 510 14.39 25.34 7.62
CA ALA A 510 13.93 26.05 6.42
C ALA A 510 14.02 27.57 6.57
N SER A 511 13.66 28.12 7.75
CA SER A 511 13.81 29.54 8.06
C SER A 511 15.28 29.98 7.98
N ASP A 512 16.23 29.19 8.47
CA ASP A 512 17.65 29.50 8.32
C ASP A 512 18.14 29.47 6.88
N MET A 513 17.64 28.51 6.10
CA MET A 513 18.01 28.36 4.69
C MET A 513 17.42 29.52 3.87
N LEU A 514 16.22 30.00 4.18
CA LEU A 514 15.61 31.17 3.54
C LEU A 514 16.49 32.42 3.66
N LYS A 515 17.12 32.66 4.81
CA LYS A 515 18.02 33.81 5.03
C LYS A 515 19.23 33.84 4.09
N LYS A 516 19.55 32.70 3.45
CA LYS A 516 20.63 32.58 2.46
C LYS A 516 20.15 32.83 1.03
N ILE A 517 18.85 33.02 0.82
CA ILE A 517 18.24 33.31 -0.48
C ILE A 517 18.22 34.83 -0.70
N THR A 518 18.86 35.25 -1.76
CA THR A 518 18.81 36.62 -2.26
C THR A 518 17.72 36.76 -3.32
N ALA A 519 17.08 37.94 -3.38
CA ALA A 519 16.10 38.23 -4.41
C ALA A 519 16.68 38.02 -5.82
N SER A 520 16.11 37.09 -6.56
CA SER A 520 16.42 36.83 -7.97
C SER A 520 15.50 37.64 -8.89
N LYS A 521 15.78 37.67 -10.18
CA LYS A 521 14.88 38.31 -11.15
C LYS A 521 13.55 37.55 -11.16
N LYS A 522 12.47 38.30 -10.98
CA LYS A 522 11.11 37.78 -11.08
C LYS A 522 10.85 37.20 -12.48
N GLU A 523 10.45 35.94 -12.54
CA GLU A 523 10.22 35.23 -13.79
C GLU A 523 9.16 34.13 -13.68
N HIS A 524 8.49 33.86 -14.79
CA HIS A 524 7.56 32.75 -14.91
C HIS A 524 8.30 31.53 -15.46
N LEU A 525 8.28 30.43 -14.71
CA LEU A 525 8.96 29.18 -15.08
C LEU A 525 7.96 28.04 -15.22
N ASP A 526 8.26 27.18 -16.18
CA ASP A 526 7.58 25.91 -16.39
C ASP A 526 8.42 24.81 -15.70
N PHE A 527 7.75 23.91 -14.98
CA PHE A 527 8.37 22.83 -14.22
C PHE A 527 7.74 21.49 -14.58
N VAL A 528 8.51 20.42 -14.35
CA VAL A 528 8.03 19.04 -14.40
C VAL A 528 8.27 18.37 -13.05
N ARG A 529 7.32 17.53 -12.64
CA ARG A 529 7.44 16.68 -11.47
C ARG A 529 7.60 15.23 -11.91
N LEU A 530 8.69 14.61 -11.46
CA LEU A 530 9.11 13.27 -11.84
C LEU A 530 9.42 12.45 -10.61
N THR A 531 8.95 11.21 -10.57
CA THR A 531 9.45 10.24 -9.59
C THR A 531 10.88 9.81 -9.94
N VAL A 532 11.61 9.30 -8.95
CA VAL A 532 12.90 8.63 -9.18
C VAL A 532 12.75 7.46 -10.16
N LYS A 533 11.61 6.76 -10.11
CA LYS A 533 11.24 5.73 -11.08
C LYS A 533 11.07 6.28 -12.51
N ASP A 534 10.44 7.44 -12.69
CA ASP A 534 10.26 8.07 -14.01
C ASP A 534 11.60 8.45 -14.66
N LEU A 535 12.61 8.75 -13.85
CA LEU A 535 13.97 9.00 -14.31
C LEU A 535 14.70 7.72 -14.74
N GLY A 536 14.10 6.54 -14.55
CA GLY A 536 14.67 5.24 -14.93
C GLY A 536 15.32 4.49 -13.78
N PHE A 537 15.03 4.85 -12.52
CA PHE A 537 15.57 4.19 -11.34
C PHE A 537 14.43 3.51 -10.53
N PRO A 538 14.07 2.24 -10.85
CA PRO A 538 12.88 1.59 -10.28
C PRO A 538 12.99 1.18 -8.81
N ASN A 539 14.18 1.29 -8.20
CA ASN A 539 14.43 0.88 -6.81
C ASN A 539 14.87 2.08 -5.95
N SER A 540 16.03 2.66 -6.28
CA SER A 540 16.55 3.85 -5.63
C SER A 540 17.61 4.52 -6.50
N ALA A 541 17.90 5.79 -6.25
CA ALA A 541 19.01 6.52 -6.86
C ALA A 541 19.63 7.51 -5.88
N THR A 542 20.88 7.84 -6.08
CA THR A 542 21.58 8.91 -5.36
C THR A 542 21.19 10.29 -5.90
N THR A 543 21.37 11.35 -5.11
CA THR A 543 21.12 12.73 -5.56
C THR A 543 21.87 13.06 -6.85
N ASP A 544 23.13 12.64 -6.97
CA ASP A 544 23.94 12.88 -8.16
C ASP A 544 23.41 12.12 -9.40
N GLU A 545 23.06 10.84 -9.24
CA GLU A 545 22.46 10.05 -10.34
C GLU A 545 21.15 10.69 -10.83
N ILE A 546 20.32 11.19 -9.91
CA ILE A 546 19.06 11.88 -10.22
C ILE A 546 19.33 13.17 -11.00
N TYR A 547 20.26 14.00 -10.54
CA TYR A 547 20.57 15.30 -11.16
C TYR A 547 21.23 15.12 -12.52
N GLN A 548 22.17 14.17 -12.64
CA GLN A 548 22.80 13.82 -13.91
C GLN A 548 21.73 13.34 -14.91
N LYS A 549 20.81 12.48 -14.46
CA LYS A 549 19.76 11.97 -15.34
C LYS A 549 18.80 13.05 -15.80
N ALA A 550 18.43 13.98 -14.93
CA ALA A 550 17.61 15.13 -15.28
C ALA A 550 18.31 16.00 -16.34
N GLU A 551 19.62 16.24 -16.20
CA GLU A 551 20.41 16.96 -17.19
C GLU A 551 20.46 16.25 -18.55
N GLU A 552 20.63 14.92 -18.58
CA GLU A 552 20.58 14.11 -19.81
C GLU A 552 19.23 14.26 -20.55
N LEU A 553 18.14 14.41 -19.81
CA LEU A 553 16.79 14.63 -20.34
C LEU A 553 16.54 16.06 -20.80
N GLY A 554 17.46 16.99 -20.53
CA GLY A 554 17.34 18.40 -20.87
C GLY A 554 16.56 19.23 -19.84
N LEU A 555 16.51 18.76 -18.60
CA LEU A 555 15.96 19.48 -17.45
C LEU A 555 17.06 20.26 -16.73
N GLU A 556 16.66 21.27 -15.97
CA GLU A 556 17.58 22.11 -15.19
C GLU A 556 17.21 22.09 -13.70
N LEU A 557 18.22 22.29 -12.85
CA LEU A 557 17.99 22.51 -11.43
C LEU A 557 17.23 23.82 -11.22
N CYS A 558 16.25 23.76 -10.34
CA CYS A 558 15.42 24.89 -9.94
C CYS A 558 16.27 25.98 -9.23
N PRO A 559 15.94 27.27 -9.45
CA PRO A 559 16.40 28.36 -8.61
C PRO A 559 16.12 28.11 -7.12
N ALA A 560 16.99 28.61 -6.24
CA ALA A 560 16.94 28.31 -4.81
C ALA A 560 15.65 28.78 -4.09
N ASP A 561 14.99 29.78 -4.65
CA ASP A 561 13.73 30.36 -4.20
C ASP A 561 12.49 29.68 -4.79
N THR A 562 12.66 28.64 -5.62
CA THR A 562 11.55 27.91 -6.27
C THR A 562 10.65 27.24 -5.24
N GLY A 563 11.21 26.47 -4.29
CA GLY A 563 10.43 25.80 -3.26
C GLY A 563 9.56 26.77 -2.44
N PRO A 564 10.14 27.84 -1.89
CA PRO A 564 9.38 28.86 -1.19
C PRO A 564 8.27 29.49 -2.02
N ASN A 565 8.57 29.93 -3.25
CA ASN A 565 7.57 30.56 -4.12
C ASN A 565 6.46 29.59 -4.54
N LEU A 566 6.81 28.33 -4.82
CA LEU A 566 5.84 27.27 -5.11
C LEU A 566 4.90 27.08 -3.92
N ARG A 567 5.41 27.01 -2.68
CA ARG A 567 4.54 26.87 -1.50
C ARG A 567 3.57 28.04 -1.31
N LEU A 568 3.97 29.27 -1.66
CA LEU A 568 3.11 30.46 -1.56
C LEU A 568 1.99 30.50 -2.59
N GLN A 569 2.16 29.81 -3.72
CA GLN A 569 1.22 29.78 -4.84
C GLN A 569 0.42 28.47 -4.92
N ASN A 570 1.00 27.37 -4.44
CA ASN A 570 0.48 26.03 -4.53
C ASN A 570 0.01 25.53 -3.16
N PHE A 571 -1.28 25.28 -3.05
CA PHE A 571 -1.95 24.81 -1.84
C PHE A 571 -2.06 23.28 -1.77
N THR A 572 -1.39 22.54 -2.67
CA THR A 572 -1.36 21.08 -2.61
C THR A 572 -0.68 20.57 -1.34
N SER A 573 -1.23 19.52 -0.76
CA SER A 573 -0.63 18.75 0.33
C SER A 573 0.42 17.74 -0.15
N ASP A 574 0.58 17.57 -1.46
CA ASP A 574 1.51 16.59 -2.03
C ASP A 574 2.94 16.81 -1.55
N LEU A 575 3.60 15.70 -1.21
CA LEU A 575 5.03 15.67 -0.91
C LEU A 575 5.83 15.86 -2.21
N MET A 576 6.70 16.87 -2.26
CA MET A 576 7.59 17.06 -3.40
C MET A 576 8.93 17.69 -2.99
N TYR A 577 10.01 17.24 -3.62
CA TYR A 577 11.37 17.70 -3.39
C TYR A 577 11.80 18.66 -4.49
N ILE A 578 12.46 19.76 -4.14
CA ILE A 578 12.95 20.72 -5.13
C ILE A 578 14.34 20.29 -5.57
N ALA A 579 14.49 19.93 -6.84
CA ALA A 579 15.81 19.67 -7.41
C ALA A 579 16.53 21.00 -7.61
N MET A 580 17.29 21.44 -6.62
CA MET A 580 18.03 22.69 -6.63
C MET A 580 19.47 22.46 -6.18
N LYS A 581 20.34 23.42 -6.47
CA LYS A 581 21.68 23.42 -5.88
C LYS A 581 21.55 23.44 -4.35
N GLN A 582 22.20 22.51 -3.68
CA GLN A 582 22.12 22.37 -2.23
C GLN A 582 22.65 23.62 -1.51
N ILE A 583 22.01 23.97 -0.39
CA ILE A 583 22.48 25.02 0.51
C ILE A 583 22.90 24.36 1.82
N THR A 584 24.13 24.60 2.25
CA THR A 584 24.64 24.08 3.52
C THR A 584 23.84 24.66 4.69
N ASN A 585 23.28 23.82 5.55
CA ASN A 585 22.57 24.27 6.75
C ASN A 585 23.53 24.64 7.90
N ARG A 586 22.99 25.02 9.06
CA ARG A 586 23.79 25.40 10.25
C ARG A 586 24.66 24.26 10.81
N ASN A 587 24.35 23.01 10.48
CA ASN A 587 25.05 21.80 10.92
C ASN A 587 26.04 21.29 9.84
N GLY A 588 26.21 22.00 8.73
CA GLY A 588 27.11 21.60 7.65
C GLY A 588 26.50 20.63 6.63
N TYR A 589 25.23 20.24 6.76
CA TYR A 589 24.60 19.33 5.80
C TYR A 589 24.10 20.06 4.55
N PRO A 590 24.31 19.50 3.34
CA PRO A 590 23.82 20.08 2.09
C PRO A 590 22.33 19.77 1.92
N ASP A 591 21.47 20.76 2.17
CA ASP A 591 20.03 20.57 2.16
C ASP A 591 19.37 21.16 0.90
N VAL A 592 18.20 20.60 0.56
CA VAL A 592 17.25 21.16 -0.43
C VAL A 592 15.88 21.35 0.22
N PHE A 593 15.06 22.22 -0.37
CA PHE A 593 13.68 22.39 0.09
C PHE A 593 12.80 21.22 -0.31
N TYR A 594 11.83 20.91 0.55
CA TYR A 594 10.70 20.08 0.21
C TYR A 594 9.42 20.63 0.82
N LEU A 595 8.33 20.13 0.27
CA LEU A 595 7.00 20.69 0.29
C LEU A 595 6.07 19.56 0.73
N TYR A 596 5.22 19.75 1.74
CA TYR A 596 4.19 18.78 2.12
C TYR A 596 3.02 19.45 2.84
N GLY A 597 1.89 18.76 2.95
CA GLY A 597 0.77 19.14 3.82
C GLY A 597 0.49 18.06 4.86
N TYR A 598 0.02 18.46 6.03
CA TYR A 598 -0.44 17.57 7.08
C TYR A 598 -1.71 18.14 7.74
N ALA A 599 -2.26 17.45 8.74
CA ALA A 599 -3.48 17.87 9.41
C ALA A 599 -3.40 19.27 10.05
N ASP A 600 -2.20 19.77 10.32
CA ASP A 600 -1.92 21.09 10.91
C ASP A 600 -1.57 22.18 9.88
N GLY A 601 -1.67 21.88 8.58
CA GLY A 601 -1.52 22.84 7.50
C GLY A 601 -0.42 22.48 6.49
N LEU A 602 -0.06 23.48 5.67
CA LEU A 602 0.95 23.35 4.62
C LEU A 602 2.32 23.72 5.17
N TRP A 603 3.35 22.97 4.75
CA TRP A 603 4.70 23.09 5.26
C TRP A 603 5.75 23.34 4.18
N LEU A 604 6.72 24.20 4.52
CA LEU A 604 8.02 24.28 3.89
C LEU A 604 9.08 23.74 4.85
N ASN A 605 9.87 22.77 4.40
CA ASN A 605 10.92 22.17 5.20
C ASN A 605 12.15 21.86 4.32
N VAL A 606 13.23 21.37 4.94
CA VAL A 606 14.49 21.04 4.28
C VAL A 606 14.92 19.63 4.61
N ILE A 607 15.62 19.00 3.68
CA ILE A 607 16.12 17.64 3.82
C ILE A 607 17.53 17.54 3.27
N ASN A 608 18.35 16.72 3.93
CA ASN A 608 19.72 16.44 3.50
C ASN A 608 19.70 15.74 2.13
N ALA A 609 20.28 16.41 1.13
CA ALA A 609 20.44 15.95 -0.22
C ALA A 609 21.92 15.88 -0.58
N ASN A 610 22.72 15.28 0.31
CA ASN A 610 24.10 14.93 0.02
C ASN A 610 24.18 14.20 -1.34
N PRO A 611 25.21 14.46 -2.15
CA PRO A 611 25.48 13.74 -3.40
C PRO A 611 25.22 12.23 -3.34
N SER A 612 25.65 11.59 -2.24
CA SER A 612 25.53 10.14 -2.00
C SER A 612 24.22 9.70 -1.32
N ASN A 613 23.35 10.65 -0.93
CA ASN A 613 22.07 10.34 -0.29
C ASN A 613 21.15 9.61 -1.25
N ARG A 614 20.55 8.50 -0.80
CA ARG A 614 19.65 7.67 -1.61
C ARG A 614 18.19 8.07 -1.43
N TRP A 615 17.48 8.06 -2.54
CA TRP A 615 16.06 8.34 -2.66
C TRP A 615 15.35 7.11 -3.21
N ASN A 616 14.18 6.81 -2.68
CA ASN A 616 13.35 5.69 -3.12
C ASN A 616 12.68 6.02 -4.45
N ASP A 617 12.29 4.98 -5.19
CA ASP A 617 11.57 5.02 -6.46
C ASP A 617 10.38 6.00 -6.51
N ASN A 618 9.59 6.09 -5.45
CA ASN A 618 8.40 6.95 -5.37
C ASN A 618 8.67 8.38 -4.89
N ASN A 619 9.93 8.76 -4.62
CA ASN A 619 10.24 10.15 -4.29
C ASN A 619 10.13 11.04 -5.52
N GLU A 620 9.41 12.16 -5.40
CA GLU A 620 9.10 13.06 -6.51
C GLU A 620 9.91 14.35 -6.46
N PHE A 621 10.63 14.63 -7.55
CA PHE A 621 11.44 15.83 -7.72
C PHE A 621 10.80 16.80 -8.70
N VAL A 622 10.88 18.09 -8.37
CA VAL A 622 10.51 19.21 -9.23
C VAL A 622 11.76 19.74 -9.91
N PHE A 623 11.76 19.72 -11.24
CA PHE A 623 12.81 20.27 -12.10
C PHE A 623 12.27 21.41 -12.95
N SER A 624 13.15 22.34 -13.31
CA SER A 624 12.81 23.42 -14.24
C SER A 624 12.98 22.95 -15.68
N LEU A 625 12.07 23.38 -16.56
CA LEU A 625 12.22 23.20 -17.99
C LEU A 625 13.17 24.27 -18.54
N ARG A 626 14.20 23.84 -19.28
CA ARG A 626 15.12 24.75 -19.98
C ARG A 626 14.31 25.69 -20.87
N LYS A 627 14.50 27.01 -20.69
CA LYS A 627 13.90 28.02 -21.56
C LYS A 627 14.40 27.82 -23.00
N SER A 628 13.54 27.32 -23.88
CA SER A 628 13.82 27.33 -25.30
C SER A 628 13.86 28.78 -25.78
N ILE A 629 14.96 29.22 -26.39
CA ILE A 629 15.11 30.56 -27.01
C ILE A 629 14.23 30.71 -28.29
N LEU A 630 13.33 29.75 -28.57
CA LEU A 630 12.39 29.83 -29.68
C LEU A 630 11.20 30.72 -29.30
N PHE A 631 11.05 31.84 -30.02
CA PHE A 631 9.97 32.83 -29.94
C PHE A 631 8.64 32.22 -29.45
N ARG A 632 8.27 32.52 -28.19
CA ARG A 632 6.89 32.40 -27.70
C ARG A 632 6.04 33.35 -28.55
N VAL A 633 5.40 32.83 -29.60
CA VAL A 633 4.28 33.53 -30.24
C VAL A 633 3.17 33.56 -29.19
N TYR A 634 3.02 34.71 -28.54
CA TYR A 634 1.93 34.96 -27.61
C TYR A 634 0.59 34.62 -28.29
N LYS A 635 -0.09 33.58 -27.81
CA LYS A 635 -1.55 33.45 -27.95
C LYS A 635 -2.19 34.57 -27.14
N ALA A 636 -2.24 35.77 -27.71
CA ALA A 636 -3.15 36.81 -27.23
C ALA A 636 -4.58 36.31 -27.52
N ARG A 637 -5.28 35.88 -26.48
CA ARG A 637 -6.75 35.79 -26.49
C ARG A 637 -7.29 37.20 -26.66
N PHE A 638 -7.47 37.63 -27.91
CA PHE A 638 -8.26 38.81 -28.23
C PHE A 638 -9.74 38.45 -28.02
N PHE A 639 -10.30 38.94 -26.91
CA PHE A 639 -11.73 39.22 -26.83
C PHE A 639 -12.02 40.38 -27.77
N PHE A 640 -12.48 40.10 -28.99
CA PHE A 640 -13.17 41.09 -29.80
C PHE A 640 -14.66 40.83 -29.73
N SER A 641 -15.36 41.72 -29.02
CA SER A 641 -16.78 41.98 -29.20
C SER A 641 -17.03 42.29 -30.67
N GLY A 642 -18.01 41.62 -31.27
CA GLY A 642 -18.38 41.82 -32.67
C GLY A 642 -18.83 43.25 -32.96
N PHE A 643 -18.55 43.71 -34.17
CA PHE A 643 -19.41 44.51 -35.06
C PHE A 643 -18.55 45.02 -36.23
N PHE A 644 -18.68 44.43 -37.42
CA PHE A 644 -19.02 45.07 -38.71
C PHE A 644 -18.60 44.21 -39.92
N LYS A 645 -19.59 43.98 -40.79
CA LYS A 645 -19.45 43.52 -42.18
C LYS A 645 -18.77 44.60 -43.02
N LEU A 646 -17.95 44.24 -44.01
CA LEU A 646 -18.19 44.55 -45.45
C LEU A 646 -17.10 43.94 -46.36
N PHE A 647 -17.57 43.16 -47.34
CA PHE A 647 -17.12 42.89 -48.72
C PHE A 647 -15.70 43.29 -49.20
N LEU A 648 -15.00 42.33 -49.83
CA LEU A 648 -14.88 42.21 -51.31
C LEU A 648 -14.08 40.94 -51.72
N HIS A 649 -14.48 40.34 -52.84
CA HIS A 649 -13.91 39.17 -53.53
C HIS A 649 -13.00 39.63 -54.72
N PRO A 650 -12.29 38.72 -55.44
CA PRO A 650 -10.88 38.86 -55.89
C PRO A 650 -10.70 39.34 -57.35
N PRO A 651 -9.46 39.31 -57.91
CA PRO A 651 -9.13 38.17 -58.77
C PRO A 651 -7.66 37.65 -58.78
N ASN A 652 -7.56 36.41 -59.28
CA ASN A 652 -6.42 35.58 -59.72
C ASN A 652 -5.17 36.26 -60.29
N ILE A 653 -4.00 35.59 -60.15
CA ILE A 653 -3.12 35.10 -61.24
C ILE A 653 -1.94 34.29 -60.62
N LEU A 654 -1.85 33.01 -60.99
CA LEU A 654 -0.62 32.18 -61.07
C LEU A 654 -0.21 32.16 -62.57
N PRO A 655 1.04 31.81 -63.02
CA PRO A 655 1.76 30.61 -62.54
C PRO A 655 3.33 30.55 -62.72
N ILE A 656 3.89 29.39 -62.32
CA ILE A 656 5.10 28.66 -62.83
C ILE A 656 6.52 28.95 -62.27
N SER A 657 7.01 27.93 -61.53
CA SER A 657 8.35 27.29 -61.45
C SER A 657 9.66 28.09 -61.52
N SER A 658 10.61 27.83 -60.62
CA SER A 658 11.61 26.73 -60.72
C SER A 658 12.65 26.83 -59.58
N SER A 659 13.41 25.75 -59.43
CA SER A 659 14.04 25.20 -58.22
C SER A 659 15.39 25.78 -57.77
N LEU A 660 15.67 25.50 -56.50
CA LEU A 660 16.85 25.81 -55.67
C LEU A 660 18.18 25.17 -56.14
N THR A 661 19.24 25.97 -55.98
CA THR A 661 20.68 25.66 -55.88
C THR A 661 21.00 24.93 -54.55
N ALA A 662 21.66 23.76 -54.57
CA ALA A 662 23.11 23.51 -54.52
C ALA A 662 23.81 23.79 -53.16
N ILE A 663 24.37 22.74 -52.53
CA ILE A 663 25.83 22.51 -52.28
C ILE A 663 26.05 21.48 -51.13
N SER A 664 26.88 20.48 -51.45
CA SER A 664 27.50 19.47 -50.58
C SER A 664 28.84 19.98 -50.03
N SER A 665 29.27 19.56 -48.83
CA SER A 665 30.60 18.99 -48.58
C SER A 665 30.89 18.63 -47.10
N TYR A 666 31.32 17.38 -46.92
CA TYR A 666 32.41 16.87 -46.06
C TYR A 666 32.51 17.22 -44.56
N CYS A 667 32.44 16.18 -43.71
CA CYS A 667 33.62 15.65 -42.99
C CYS A 667 33.39 14.21 -42.51
N LEU A 668 34.22 13.29 -43.02
CA LEU A 668 34.45 11.93 -42.55
C LEU A 668 35.43 11.96 -41.38
N LEU A 669 35.25 11.09 -40.37
CA LEU A 669 36.36 10.45 -39.66
C LEU A 669 35.90 9.12 -39.07
N LYS A 670 36.50 8.04 -39.60
CA LYS A 670 36.48 6.64 -39.14
C LYS A 670 37.90 6.32 -38.67
N THR A 671 38.06 5.61 -37.55
CA THR A 671 39.17 4.67 -37.20
C THR A 671 38.80 4.05 -35.83
N SER A 672 38.32 2.80 -35.76
CA SER A 672 38.99 1.47 -35.74
C SER A 672 39.67 1.06 -34.42
N LEU A 673 39.05 0.06 -33.77
CA LEU A 673 39.59 -1.09 -33.00
C LEU A 673 40.86 -0.93 -32.14
N PHE A 674 40.74 -1.27 -30.85
CA PHE A 674 41.68 -2.17 -30.17
C PHE A 674 40.95 -3.08 -29.18
N SER A 675 41.27 -4.37 -29.29
CA SER A 675 40.92 -5.46 -28.37
C SER A 675 41.82 -5.39 -27.14
N GLN A 676 41.30 -5.70 -25.95
CA GLN A 676 42.10 -6.33 -24.91
C GLN A 676 41.24 -7.23 -24.01
N VAL A 677 41.42 -8.53 -24.24
CA VAL A 677 41.16 -9.65 -23.35
C VAL A 677 42.03 -9.49 -22.11
N THR A 678 41.45 -9.65 -20.91
CA THR A 678 42.24 -9.97 -19.71
C THR A 678 41.53 -11.05 -18.88
N GLU A 679 41.98 -12.27 -19.11
CA GLU A 679 42.31 -13.34 -18.16
C GLU A 679 41.56 -13.42 -16.81
N ILE A 680 40.70 -14.43 -16.74
CA ILE A 680 40.22 -15.09 -15.51
C ILE A 680 41.40 -15.82 -14.86
N LYS A 681 41.73 -15.50 -13.60
CA LYS A 681 42.57 -16.36 -12.77
C LYS A 681 41.78 -16.94 -11.60
N ASN A 682 41.67 -18.25 -11.67
CA ASN A 682 41.25 -19.21 -10.65
C ASN A 682 41.76 -18.87 -9.24
N LEU A 683 40.86 -18.89 -8.26
CA LEU A 683 41.20 -19.15 -6.87
C LEU A 683 40.37 -20.32 -6.34
N LYS A 684 41.12 -21.24 -5.74
CA LYS A 684 40.78 -22.62 -5.39
C LYS A 684 39.58 -22.72 -4.46
N ILE A 685 38.68 -23.63 -4.82
CA ILE A 685 37.79 -24.34 -3.92
C ILE A 685 38.65 -25.14 -2.93
N SER A 686 38.44 -24.91 -1.63
CA SER A 686 38.83 -25.85 -0.57
C SER A 686 37.59 -26.11 0.29
N ARG A 687 37.11 -27.35 0.24
CA ARG A 687 36.14 -27.91 1.17
C ARG A 687 36.81 -28.04 2.54
N GLN A 688 36.26 -27.37 3.55
CA GLN A 688 36.21 -27.95 4.89
C GLN A 688 34.80 -27.82 5.47
N VAL A 689 34.37 -28.95 5.99
CA VAL A 689 33.02 -29.33 6.38
C VAL A 689 32.85 -29.07 7.88
N ASN A 690 31.66 -28.58 8.26
CA ASN A 690 31.02 -28.64 9.58
C ASN A 690 31.77 -28.10 10.81
N LYS A 691 31.44 -26.85 11.19
CA LYS A 691 31.01 -26.42 12.54
C LYS A 691 30.96 -24.89 12.56
N PHE A 692 29.80 -24.29 12.30
CA PHE A 692 29.44 -22.93 12.78
C PHE A 692 27.98 -22.63 12.42
N LEU A 693 27.05 -23.07 13.27
CA LEU A 693 25.63 -22.75 13.18
C LEU A 693 25.13 -22.48 14.60
N PHE A 694 25.49 -21.33 15.16
CA PHE A 694 24.83 -20.65 16.27
C PHE A 694 25.48 -19.27 16.47
N ARG A 695 24.94 -18.24 15.81
CA ARG A 695 25.03 -16.81 16.17
C ARG A 695 24.38 -15.97 15.05
N VAL A 696 23.09 -15.69 15.20
CA VAL A 696 22.41 -14.56 14.52
C VAL A 696 21.44 -13.94 15.53
N VAL A 697 22.01 -13.33 16.57
CA VAL A 697 21.42 -12.25 17.38
C VAL A 697 22.58 -11.37 17.82
N GLU A 698 23.25 -10.68 16.89
CA GLU A 698 24.29 -9.70 17.20
C GLU A 698 24.55 -8.81 15.97
N THR A 699 23.55 -8.00 15.62
CA THR A 699 23.75 -6.71 14.93
C THR A 699 22.65 -5.77 15.43
N TRP A 700 22.86 -5.26 16.64
CA TRP A 700 22.16 -4.12 17.22
C TRP A 700 23.24 -3.18 17.75
N GLU A 701 23.90 -2.48 16.85
CA GLU A 701 24.58 -1.23 17.18
C GLU A 701 23.86 -0.14 16.38
N TYR A 702 23.33 0.85 17.10
CA TYR A 702 22.66 2.06 16.61
C TYR A 702 21.26 1.93 16.00
N ILE A 703 20.24 1.55 16.80
CA ILE A 703 18.84 2.03 16.65
C ILE A 703 18.20 2.23 18.02
#